data_AF-A0A542PW54-F1
#
_entry.id   AF-A0A542PW54-F1
#
_cell.length_a   1.000
_cell.length_b   1.000
_cell.length_c   1.000
_cell.angle_alpha   90.00
_cell.angle_beta   90.00
_cell.angle_gamma   90.00
#
_symmetry.space_group_name_H-M   'P 1'
#
loop_
_entity.id
_entity.type
_entity.pdbx_description
1 polymer ?
#
loop_
_entity_poly.entity_id
_entity_poly.type
_entity_poly.pdbx_seq_one_letter_code
_entity_poly.pdbx_strand_id
1 'polypeptide(L)'
;MNIINKLTLRHLMKNKKQTLVTIIGVIISVAMVTAVITLGSSFLMLMQKETIKDYGEWHVLYRDVNKEQLETIKQDTATKQIMTSKERGYAQLPGSQNFNKPYLFIKAYNAQGFTNFPIELSEGRFPERADEIVLSEAIATNAKVTYRIGDHLTLEVGQRHIQANPSDTNLSQNDQLRSSAGASMETLVDTKTETYTVVGFIKRPTWEQTWAPGYTALTYIDETMVDANQSVDVSVVVEKIDSTVFDHANDLAEKNNISSFKTNDSLLRYYGVMGGGLGQTYNSLLLIVVLVIVVGSVSLIYNAFAISVSQRSRYLGMLSSVGATRRQKRNSVFFEGAVIGAISIPLGVICGMLGIGITFGFINPILEDALGVTEKLTLVVTPLSLALACLVSIITIFISTYVPAQRASKNSAIDAIRQTADIKLTSKALKTSKLVKRLFGVEAEIGLKNLKRNKRRYYATVFSLVISIVLFLAVSFFTSNLQKSLELSQKGYNYDIAIYTVGEGATLEDEQSVKTITSLESVTESNLMKQMNGNFVWLAEEAVSENVKPYLHHEHNLYKYDIRVNTMREDKLKAYAKQVGVEYTKLTNPDHPTAILIDTMTFPDEKGKFIETRINKKVGEMLDLVSEDDKQQVVNQVELAAVTDHFPMGIVQTESILQVNLVVSEPVFEQLMKKSVFVSSYSGLYLKSKEPLKTQQYIEEMQKDLTVMNLFQERQRSERKILFMSVFVYGFVALITAVSMANIFNTISTSVALRKREFAMLRSVGMTPKSFHKMINYESIFYGMKALAYGLPISLVIMVLIYRSFTYSFSYDFELPWTSILYVIAAVFVIVSLSMYYASIKVKKANIIDALKQENL
;
A
#
# COMPACT_ATOMS: atom_id res chain seq x y z
N MET A 1 21.49 -21.02 43.22
CA MET A 1 21.63 -19.63 42.72
C MET A 1 22.93 -19.05 43.27
N ASN A 2 23.85 -18.55 42.42
CA ASN A 2 25.12 -17.94 42.86
C ASN A 2 24.83 -16.75 43.82
N ILE A 3 25.66 -16.52 44.84
CA ILE A 3 25.48 -15.45 45.84
C ILE A 3 25.35 -14.06 45.17
N ILE A 4 26.07 -13.85 44.07
CA ILE A 4 26.05 -12.63 43.26
C ILE A 4 24.68 -12.43 42.60
N ASN A 5 24.02 -13.51 42.17
CA ASN A 5 22.67 -13.45 41.60
C ASN A 5 21.64 -13.09 42.67
N LYS A 6 21.77 -13.64 43.89
CA LYS A 6 20.90 -13.31 45.04
C LYS A 6 21.04 -11.84 45.44
N LEU A 7 22.26 -11.32 45.40
CA LEU A 7 22.55 -9.92 45.65
C LEU A 7 22.00 -8.99 44.55
N THR A 8 22.11 -9.41 43.28
CA THR A 8 21.55 -8.70 42.13
C THR A 8 20.03 -8.55 42.27
N LEU A 9 19.33 -9.63 42.65
CA LEU A 9 17.88 -9.61 42.86
C LEU A 9 17.48 -8.66 44.00
N ARG A 10 18.17 -8.72 45.15
CA ARG A 10 17.92 -7.80 46.27
C ARG A 10 18.13 -6.34 45.87
N HIS A 11 19.14 -6.05 45.04
CA HIS A 11 19.38 -4.71 44.55
C HIS A 11 18.25 -4.20 43.65
N LEU A 12 17.72 -5.04 42.76
CA LEU A 12 16.56 -4.71 41.92
C LEU A 12 15.32 -4.38 42.77
N MET A 13 15.08 -5.17 43.82
CA MET A 13 13.97 -4.95 44.75
C MET A 13 14.14 -3.67 45.58
N LYS A 14 15.38 -3.27 45.87
CA LYS A 14 15.68 -2.02 46.59
C LYS A 14 15.48 -0.79 45.70
N ASN A 15 15.84 -0.87 44.42
CA ASN A 15 15.74 0.24 43.47
C ASN A 15 14.46 0.18 42.61
N LYS A 16 13.30 0.07 43.27
CA LYS A 16 11.99 -0.20 42.63
C LYS A 16 11.67 0.73 41.46
N LYS A 17 11.92 2.04 41.59
CA LYS A 17 11.61 3.04 40.54
C LYS A 17 12.37 2.77 39.25
N GLN A 18 13.68 2.52 39.34
CA GLN A 18 14.52 2.29 38.15
C GLN A 18 14.27 0.92 37.53
N THR A 19 14.09 -0.10 38.38
CA THR A 19 13.73 -1.44 37.94
C THR A 19 12.40 -1.41 37.18
N LEU A 20 11.40 -0.69 37.69
CA LEU A 20 10.11 -0.51 37.04
C LEU A 20 10.23 0.18 35.68
N VAL A 21 11.00 1.28 35.59
CA VAL A 21 11.24 1.98 34.30
C VAL A 21 11.90 1.05 33.28
N THR A 22 12.84 0.20 33.71
CA THR A 22 13.51 -0.76 32.82
C THR A 22 12.54 -1.85 32.36
N ILE A 23 11.73 -2.40 33.27
CA ILE A 23 10.71 -3.40 32.97
C ILE A 23 9.68 -2.84 31.98
N ILE A 24 9.17 -1.62 32.19
CA ILE A 24 8.21 -0.96 31.30
C ILE A 24 8.83 -0.74 29.91
N GLY A 25 10.07 -0.25 29.84
CA GLY A 25 10.75 -0.05 28.56
C GLY A 25 10.91 -1.35 27.76
N VAL A 26 11.21 -2.46 28.44
CA VAL A 26 11.27 -3.78 27.79
C VAL A 26 9.87 -4.28 27.41
N ILE A 27 8.84 -4.10 28.25
CA ILE A 27 7.44 -4.46 27.92
C ILE A 27 6.98 -3.75 26.66
N ILE A 28 7.21 -2.44 26.54
CA ILE A 28 6.83 -1.65 25.37
C ILE A 28 7.54 -2.18 24.11
N SER A 29 8.83 -2.50 24.21
CA SER A 29 9.59 -3.09 23.10
C SER A 29 9.02 -4.44 22.64
N VAL A 30 8.78 -5.36 23.58
CA VAL A 30 8.21 -6.68 23.28
C VAL A 30 6.80 -6.55 22.71
N ALA A 31 5.99 -5.64 23.26
CA ALA A 31 4.63 -5.38 22.79
C ALA A 31 4.62 -4.88 21.34
N MET A 32 5.53 -3.97 20.97
CA MET A 32 5.66 -3.47 19.58
C MET A 32 6.06 -4.58 18.61
N VAL A 33 7.06 -5.40 18.96
CA VAL A 33 7.50 -6.54 18.12
C VAL A 33 6.37 -7.55 17.94
N THR A 34 5.69 -7.89 19.03
CA THR A 34 4.55 -8.83 18.99
C THR A 34 3.43 -8.28 18.11
N ALA A 35 3.03 -7.01 18.33
CA ALA A 35 1.94 -6.37 17.61
C ALA A 35 2.17 -6.36 16.09
N VAL A 36 3.39 -6.05 15.63
CA VAL A 36 3.71 -6.04 14.19
C VAL A 36 3.65 -7.43 13.57
N ILE A 37 4.22 -8.44 14.23
CA ILE A 37 4.19 -9.82 13.72
C ILE A 37 2.74 -10.33 13.66
N THR A 38 1.95 -10.11 14.71
CA THR A 38 0.54 -10.54 14.74
C THR A 38 -0.36 -9.75 13.79
N LEU A 39 -0.08 -8.46 13.58
CA LEU A 39 -0.79 -7.64 12.60
C LEU A 39 -0.58 -8.20 11.20
N GLY A 40 0.64 -8.59 10.87
CA GLY A 40 0.97 -9.22 9.60
C GLY A 40 0.12 -10.47 9.32
N SER A 41 0.11 -11.43 10.25
CA SER A 41 -0.67 -12.67 10.08
C SER A 41 -2.18 -12.43 10.05
N SER A 42 -2.66 -11.50 10.88
CA SER A 42 -4.09 -11.13 10.92
C SER A 42 -4.53 -10.48 9.62
N PHE A 43 -3.70 -9.63 9.02
CA PHE A 43 -3.98 -8.98 7.74
C PHE A 43 -4.02 -9.98 6.58
N LEU A 44 -3.08 -10.94 6.52
CA LEU A 44 -3.13 -11.99 5.48
C LEU A 44 -4.40 -12.84 5.61
N MET A 45 -4.81 -13.20 6.83
CA MET A 45 -6.06 -13.92 7.06
C MET A 45 -7.28 -13.10 6.60
N LEU A 46 -7.30 -11.79 6.83
CA LEU A 46 -8.35 -10.92 6.33
C LEU A 46 -8.42 -10.98 4.79
N MET A 47 -7.28 -10.83 4.12
CA MET A 47 -7.24 -10.86 2.66
C MET A 47 -7.69 -12.22 2.10
N GLN A 48 -7.33 -13.33 2.75
CA GLN A 48 -7.81 -14.67 2.38
C GLN A 48 -9.34 -14.76 2.50
N LYS A 49 -9.90 -14.39 3.65
CA LYS A 49 -11.34 -14.45 3.91
C LYS A 49 -12.14 -13.55 2.98
N GLU A 50 -11.67 -12.33 2.73
CA GLU A 50 -12.33 -11.42 1.80
C GLU A 50 -12.29 -11.98 0.37
N THR A 51 -11.14 -12.51 -0.07
CA THR A 51 -11.02 -13.12 -1.41
C THR A 51 -11.95 -14.33 -1.55
N ILE A 52 -12.06 -15.18 -0.53
CA ILE A 52 -12.99 -16.31 -0.51
C ILE A 52 -14.44 -15.81 -0.59
N LYS A 53 -14.76 -14.72 0.11
CA LYS A 53 -16.10 -14.13 0.08
C LYS A 53 -16.45 -13.45 -1.24
N ASP A 54 -15.47 -12.86 -1.93
CA ASP A 54 -15.70 -12.15 -3.19
C ASP A 54 -15.72 -13.08 -4.41
N TYR A 55 -14.92 -14.16 -4.39
CA TYR A 55 -14.65 -15.02 -5.55
C TYR A 55 -14.87 -16.53 -5.30
N GLY A 56 -15.14 -16.93 -4.07
CA GLY A 56 -15.32 -18.31 -3.65
C GLY A 56 -14.03 -19.02 -3.21
N GLU A 57 -14.18 -20.13 -2.48
CA GLU A 57 -13.06 -20.97 -2.05
C GLU A 57 -12.76 -22.03 -3.12
N TRP A 58 -11.80 -21.75 -3.99
CA TRP A 58 -11.25 -22.71 -4.95
C TRP A 58 -9.79 -22.38 -5.26
N HIS A 59 -9.00 -23.41 -5.58
CA HIS A 59 -7.57 -23.28 -5.82
C HIS A 59 -7.19 -23.53 -7.29
N VAL A 60 -7.81 -24.53 -7.90
CA VAL A 60 -7.59 -24.93 -9.30
C VAL A 60 -8.93 -25.07 -10.00
N LEU A 61 -9.05 -24.59 -11.23
CA LEU A 61 -10.21 -24.72 -12.11
C LEU A 61 -9.77 -25.46 -13.36
N TYR A 62 -10.29 -26.66 -13.57
CA TYR A 62 -10.14 -27.41 -14.82
C TYR A 62 -11.32 -27.09 -15.73
N ARG A 63 -11.05 -26.74 -16.99
CA ARG A 63 -12.08 -26.40 -17.97
C ARG A 63 -12.38 -27.57 -18.89
N ASP A 64 -13.61 -27.61 -19.38
CA ASP A 64 -14.08 -28.59 -20.36
C ASP A 64 -13.78 -30.05 -20.00
N VAL A 65 -13.99 -30.38 -18.74
CA VAL A 65 -13.75 -31.71 -18.16
C VAL A 65 -14.89 -32.65 -18.56
N ASN A 66 -14.54 -33.79 -19.15
CA ASN A 66 -15.49 -34.87 -19.46
C ASN A 66 -15.73 -35.78 -18.24
N LYS A 67 -16.65 -36.74 -18.36
CA LYS A 67 -17.02 -37.66 -17.25
C LYS A 67 -15.84 -38.47 -16.68
N GLU A 68 -14.95 -38.98 -17.53
CA GLU A 68 -13.81 -39.80 -17.09
C GLU A 68 -12.75 -38.95 -16.35
N GLN A 69 -12.50 -37.75 -16.88
CA GLN A 69 -11.61 -36.78 -16.26
C GLN A 69 -12.16 -36.29 -14.92
N LEU A 70 -13.48 -36.06 -14.82
CA LEU A 70 -14.16 -35.65 -13.60
C LEU A 70 -13.95 -36.67 -12.47
N GLU A 71 -14.14 -37.96 -12.76
CA GLU A 71 -13.89 -39.04 -11.79
C GLU A 71 -12.42 -39.11 -11.38
N THR A 72 -11.51 -38.86 -12.31
CA THR A 72 -10.07 -38.84 -12.01
C THR A 72 -9.70 -37.68 -11.07
N ILE A 73 -10.23 -36.47 -11.31
CA ILE A 73 -10.03 -35.31 -10.44
C ILE A 73 -10.60 -35.57 -9.04
N LYS A 74 -11.77 -36.21 -8.97
CA LYS A 74 -12.46 -36.54 -7.71
C LYS A 74 -11.70 -37.57 -6.88
N GLN A 75 -11.04 -38.53 -7.52
CA GLN A 75 -10.26 -39.59 -6.87
C GLN A 75 -8.82 -39.17 -6.56
N ASP A 76 -8.38 -37.98 -7.02
CA ASP A 76 -7.05 -37.47 -6.76
C ASP A 76 -6.83 -37.22 -5.26
N THR A 77 -5.67 -37.64 -4.76
CA THR A 77 -5.36 -37.55 -3.32
C THR A 77 -5.15 -36.12 -2.82
N ALA A 78 -4.87 -35.16 -3.71
CA ALA A 78 -4.75 -33.76 -3.33
C ALA A 78 -6.10 -33.04 -3.35
N THR A 79 -7.15 -33.63 -3.96
CA THR A 79 -8.50 -33.07 -4.00
C THR A 79 -9.22 -33.27 -2.67
N LYS A 80 -9.53 -32.18 -1.97
CA LYS A 80 -10.38 -32.19 -0.77
C LYS A 80 -11.86 -32.15 -1.15
N GLN A 81 -12.19 -31.29 -2.12
CA GLN A 81 -13.55 -31.03 -2.53
C GLN A 81 -13.59 -30.51 -3.97
N ILE A 82 -14.66 -30.85 -4.69
CA ILE A 82 -14.94 -30.37 -6.04
C ILE A 82 -16.24 -29.58 -6.10
N MET A 83 -16.27 -28.54 -6.93
CA MET A 83 -17.48 -27.84 -7.34
C MET A 83 -17.59 -27.89 -8.86
N THR A 84 -18.69 -28.46 -9.33
CA THR A 84 -18.98 -28.58 -10.75
C THR A 84 -19.82 -27.39 -11.19
N SER A 85 -19.47 -26.80 -12.33
CA SER A 85 -20.24 -25.72 -12.94
C SER A 85 -20.33 -25.87 -14.45
N LYS A 86 -21.42 -25.35 -15.03
CA LYS A 86 -21.59 -25.31 -16.49
C LYS A 86 -22.32 -24.04 -16.90
N GLU A 87 -21.74 -23.28 -17.81
CA GLU A 87 -22.46 -22.24 -18.53
C GLU A 87 -23.45 -22.91 -19.50
N ARG A 88 -24.76 -22.69 -19.28
CA ARG A 88 -25.81 -23.21 -20.18
C ARG A 88 -26.00 -22.28 -21.37
N GLY A 89 -25.90 -20.98 -21.14
CA GLY A 89 -26.00 -19.95 -22.16
C GLY A 89 -26.91 -18.81 -21.73
N TYR A 90 -27.58 -18.21 -22.71
CA TYR A 90 -28.41 -17.03 -22.56
C TYR A 90 -29.81 -17.29 -23.10
N ALA A 91 -30.82 -16.71 -22.47
CA ALA A 91 -32.18 -16.67 -22.97
C ALA A 91 -32.69 -15.23 -23.00
N GLN A 92 -33.57 -14.88 -23.93
CA GLN A 92 -34.23 -13.57 -23.90
C GLN A 92 -35.09 -13.43 -22.63
N LEU A 93 -35.05 -12.26 -21.99
CA LEU A 93 -35.91 -11.92 -20.86
C LEU A 93 -37.17 -11.17 -21.35
N PRO A 94 -38.33 -11.84 -21.46
CA PRO A 94 -39.53 -11.20 -22.00
C PRO A 94 -40.03 -10.08 -21.08
N GLY A 95 -40.34 -8.93 -21.67
CA GLY A 95 -40.88 -7.77 -20.94
C GLY A 95 -39.84 -6.94 -20.20
N SER A 96 -38.54 -7.21 -20.37
CA SER A 96 -37.48 -6.36 -19.82
C SER A 96 -37.60 -4.93 -20.34
N GLN A 97 -37.60 -3.97 -19.42
CA GLN A 97 -37.53 -2.54 -19.74
C GLN A 97 -36.08 -2.04 -19.86
N ASN A 98 -35.09 -2.87 -19.53
CA ASN A 98 -33.69 -2.54 -19.67
C ASN A 98 -33.14 -3.06 -21.00
N PHE A 99 -33.03 -2.17 -21.98
CA PHE A 99 -32.53 -2.46 -23.33
C PHE A 99 -31.04 -2.85 -23.35
N ASN A 100 -30.26 -2.41 -22.35
CA ASN A 100 -28.83 -2.72 -22.24
C ASN A 100 -28.57 -4.09 -21.59
N LYS A 101 -29.62 -4.76 -21.09
CA LYS A 101 -29.54 -6.06 -20.41
C LYS A 101 -30.74 -6.95 -20.76
N PRO A 102 -30.86 -7.40 -22.02
CA PRO A 102 -32.05 -8.11 -22.49
C PRO A 102 -32.07 -9.60 -22.13
N TYR A 103 -30.97 -10.17 -21.63
CA TYR A 103 -30.85 -11.61 -21.46
C TYR A 103 -31.03 -12.08 -20.00
N LEU A 104 -31.34 -13.36 -19.83
CA LEU A 104 -31.05 -14.18 -18.66
C LEU A 104 -29.76 -14.95 -18.95
N PHE A 105 -28.77 -14.83 -18.07
CA PHE A 105 -27.54 -15.62 -18.11
C PHE A 105 -27.71 -16.87 -17.23
N ILE A 106 -27.79 -18.05 -17.86
CA ILE A 106 -28.10 -19.30 -17.18
C ILE A 106 -26.82 -20.08 -16.92
N LYS A 107 -26.53 -20.32 -15.64
CA LYS A 107 -25.38 -21.11 -15.20
C LYS A 107 -25.82 -22.18 -14.21
N ALA A 108 -25.26 -23.38 -14.35
CA ALA A 108 -25.54 -24.50 -13.47
C ALA A 108 -24.42 -24.71 -12.45
N TYR A 109 -24.78 -25.06 -11.22
CA TYR A 109 -23.86 -25.47 -10.16
C TYR A 109 -24.32 -26.75 -9.48
N ASN A 110 -23.38 -27.53 -8.94
CA ASN A 110 -23.69 -28.59 -7.97
C ASN A 110 -23.94 -28.00 -6.58
N ALA A 111 -24.38 -28.86 -5.64
CA ALA A 111 -24.65 -28.45 -4.27
C ALA A 111 -23.45 -27.76 -3.59
N GLN A 112 -22.23 -28.23 -3.87
CA GLN A 112 -21.01 -27.61 -3.35
C GLN A 112 -20.71 -26.25 -3.99
N GLY A 113 -21.06 -26.05 -5.26
CA GLY A 113 -20.95 -24.76 -5.94
C GLY A 113 -21.81 -23.70 -5.27
N PHE A 114 -23.06 -24.02 -4.90
CA PHE A 114 -23.94 -23.07 -4.21
C PHE A 114 -23.46 -22.66 -2.82
N THR A 115 -22.65 -23.49 -2.16
CA THR A 115 -22.11 -23.20 -0.81
C THR A 115 -20.75 -22.52 -0.83
N ASN A 116 -19.92 -22.75 -1.86
CA ASN A 116 -18.53 -22.28 -1.91
C ASN A 116 -18.32 -21.09 -2.85
N PHE A 117 -19.23 -20.83 -3.79
CA PHE A 117 -19.23 -19.61 -4.59
C PHE A 117 -20.01 -18.49 -3.90
N PRO A 118 -19.70 -17.21 -4.21
CA PRO A 118 -20.28 -16.05 -3.54
C PRO A 118 -21.72 -15.78 -4.02
N ILE A 119 -22.64 -16.66 -3.63
CA ILE A 119 -24.05 -16.63 -4.02
C ILE A 119 -24.87 -16.52 -2.73
N GLU A 120 -25.59 -15.41 -2.57
CA GLU A 120 -26.44 -15.18 -1.40
C GLU A 120 -27.92 -15.33 -1.79
N LEU A 121 -28.61 -16.21 -1.09
CA LEU A 121 -30.04 -16.39 -1.25
C LEU A 121 -30.79 -15.23 -0.59
N SER A 122 -31.68 -14.59 -1.35
CA SER A 122 -32.55 -13.51 -0.87
C SER A 122 -33.89 -14.07 -0.36
N GLU A 123 -34.47 -15.02 -1.09
CA GLU A 123 -35.75 -15.67 -0.75
C GLU A 123 -35.81 -17.10 -1.34
N GLY A 124 -36.55 -18.02 -0.71
CA GLY A 124 -36.79 -19.37 -1.23
C GLY A 124 -35.71 -20.39 -0.85
N ARG A 125 -35.26 -21.20 -1.82
CA ARG A 125 -34.14 -22.17 -1.68
C ARG A 125 -33.31 -22.26 -2.95
N PHE A 126 -32.12 -22.87 -2.87
CA PHE A 126 -31.33 -23.20 -4.05
C PHE A 126 -31.96 -24.35 -4.86
N PRO A 127 -31.69 -24.42 -6.17
CA PRO A 127 -32.10 -25.54 -7.02
C PRO A 127 -31.46 -26.86 -6.57
N GLU A 128 -32.25 -27.93 -6.53
CA GLU A 128 -31.80 -29.29 -6.22
C GLU A 128 -31.91 -30.22 -7.43
N ARG A 129 -32.59 -29.76 -8.49
CA ARG A 129 -32.84 -30.49 -9.73
C ARG A 129 -32.62 -29.61 -10.94
N ALA A 130 -32.29 -30.22 -12.08
CA ALA A 130 -31.96 -29.50 -13.32
C ALA A 130 -33.14 -28.72 -13.92
N ASP A 131 -34.38 -29.01 -13.51
CA ASP A 131 -35.61 -28.30 -13.90
C ASP A 131 -36.00 -27.19 -12.92
N GLU A 132 -35.14 -26.87 -11.95
CA GLU A 132 -35.33 -25.79 -10.99
C GLU A 132 -34.37 -24.64 -11.26
N ILE A 133 -34.79 -23.41 -10.99
CA ILE A 133 -33.98 -22.21 -11.20
C ILE A 133 -34.18 -21.19 -10.08
N VAL A 134 -33.11 -20.49 -9.73
CA VAL A 134 -33.17 -19.27 -8.92
C VAL A 134 -32.82 -18.07 -9.78
N LEU A 135 -33.47 -16.95 -9.52
CA LEU A 135 -33.37 -15.74 -10.32
C LEU A 135 -32.77 -14.58 -9.51
N SER A 136 -31.96 -13.74 -10.16
CA SER A 136 -31.46 -12.52 -9.53
C SER A 136 -32.59 -11.53 -9.22
N GLU A 137 -32.62 -10.97 -8.01
CA GLU A 137 -33.56 -9.91 -7.62
C GLU A 137 -33.38 -8.61 -8.45
N ALA A 138 -32.25 -8.49 -9.14
CA ALA A 138 -31.99 -7.42 -10.11
C ALA A 138 -33.01 -7.42 -11.25
N ILE A 139 -33.64 -8.55 -11.58
CA ILE A 139 -34.68 -8.64 -12.62
C ILE A 139 -35.89 -7.77 -12.24
N ALA A 140 -36.38 -7.88 -11.00
CA ALA A 140 -37.52 -7.09 -10.55
C ALA A 140 -37.18 -5.60 -10.41
N THR A 141 -36.00 -5.29 -9.89
CA THR A 141 -35.62 -3.90 -9.60
C THR A 141 -35.15 -3.13 -10.83
N ASN A 142 -34.40 -3.77 -11.73
CA ASN A 142 -33.78 -3.15 -12.90
C ASN A 142 -34.48 -3.49 -14.22
N ALA A 143 -34.90 -4.74 -14.45
CA ALA A 143 -35.65 -5.10 -15.67
C ALA A 143 -37.14 -4.72 -15.57
N LYS A 144 -37.65 -4.47 -14.35
CA LYS A 144 -39.07 -4.26 -14.04
C LYS A 144 -39.96 -5.45 -14.40
N VAL A 145 -39.39 -6.66 -14.41
CA VAL A 145 -40.11 -7.92 -14.63
C VAL A 145 -40.23 -8.64 -13.30
N THR A 146 -41.45 -9.05 -12.93
CA THR A 146 -41.72 -9.70 -11.65
C THR A 146 -42.05 -11.17 -11.86
N TYR A 147 -41.30 -12.04 -11.18
CA TYR A 147 -41.58 -13.47 -11.08
C TYR A 147 -41.94 -13.85 -9.63
N ARG A 148 -42.54 -15.02 -9.44
CA ARG A 148 -42.87 -15.60 -8.13
C ARG A 148 -42.30 -17.01 -8.01
N ILE A 149 -42.06 -17.44 -6.77
CA ILE A 149 -41.69 -18.82 -6.49
C ILE A 149 -42.86 -19.73 -6.90
N GLY A 150 -42.54 -20.76 -7.68
CA GLY A 150 -43.50 -21.68 -8.30
C GLY A 150 -43.85 -21.35 -9.75
N ASP A 151 -43.41 -20.21 -10.29
CA ASP A 151 -43.62 -19.89 -11.71
C ASP A 151 -42.84 -20.86 -12.62
N HIS A 152 -43.43 -21.23 -13.75
CA HIS A 152 -42.78 -22.03 -14.79
C HIS A 152 -42.32 -21.15 -15.95
N LEU A 153 -41.02 -21.19 -16.22
CA LEU A 153 -40.37 -20.44 -17.30
C LEU A 153 -40.00 -21.39 -18.43
N THR A 154 -40.48 -21.12 -19.63
CA THR A 154 -40.00 -21.82 -20.84
C THR A 154 -39.09 -20.86 -21.59
N LEU A 155 -37.82 -21.22 -21.70
CA LEU A 155 -36.75 -20.37 -22.19
C LEU A 155 -36.08 -21.01 -23.41
N GLU A 156 -35.80 -20.21 -24.43
CA GLU A 156 -34.95 -20.60 -25.56
C GLU A 156 -33.49 -20.26 -25.21
N VAL A 157 -32.76 -21.26 -24.71
CA VAL A 157 -31.39 -21.10 -24.20
C VAL A 157 -30.39 -21.36 -25.32
N GLY A 158 -29.61 -20.34 -25.70
CA GLY A 158 -28.58 -20.45 -26.74
C GLY A 158 -27.30 -19.69 -26.39
N GLN A 159 -26.38 -19.56 -27.34
CA GLN A 159 -25.13 -18.83 -27.17
C GLN A 159 -25.19 -17.46 -27.85
N ARG A 160 -24.60 -16.44 -27.23
CA ARG A 160 -24.56 -15.09 -27.82
C ARG A 160 -23.51 -15.00 -28.92
N HIS A 161 -23.91 -14.48 -30.07
CA HIS A 161 -23.07 -14.36 -31.27
C HIS A 161 -23.30 -13.02 -31.97
N ILE A 162 -22.25 -12.47 -32.61
CA ILE A 162 -22.35 -11.24 -33.40
C ILE A 162 -22.95 -11.56 -34.78
N GLN A 163 -23.89 -10.75 -35.25
CA GLN A 163 -24.66 -10.98 -36.47
C GLN A 163 -23.86 -10.75 -37.77
N ALA A 164 -22.74 -10.01 -37.70
CA ALA A 164 -22.02 -9.48 -38.86
C ALA A 164 -20.95 -10.42 -39.47
N ASN A 165 -20.55 -11.53 -38.81
CA ASN A 165 -19.60 -12.48 -39.40
C ASN A 165 -19.73 -13.90 -38.77
N PRO A 166 -19.96 -14.99 -39.54
CA PRO A 166 -20.13 -16.34 -39.00
C PRO A 166 -18.84 -17.00 -38.46
N SER A 167 -17.70 -16.35 -38.59
CA SER A 167 -16.38 -16.87 -38.24
C SER A 167 -15.76 -16.25 -36.99
N ASP A 168 -16.57 -15.65 -36.11
CA ASP A 168 -16.10 -14.92 -34.93
C ASP A 168 -16.65 -15.48 -33.60
N THR A 169 -15.93 -15.22 -32.52
CA THR A 169 -16.02 -15.88 -31.20
C THR A 169 -17.36 -15.72 -30.45
N ASN A 170 -17.79 -16.76 -29.71
CA ASN A 170 -18.89 -16.70 -28.75
C ASN A 170 -18.68 -15.59 -27.72
N LEU A 171 -19.72 -14.80 -27.44
CA LEU A 171 -19.69 -13.72 -26.45
C LEU A 171 -20.05 -14.24 -25.06
N SER A 172 -19.27 -13.84 -24.07
CA SER A 172 -19.44 -14.21 -22.67
C SER A 172 -20.19 -13.14 -21.86
N GLN A 173 -20.44 -13.44 -20.59
CA GLN A 173 -21.09 -12.52 -19.64
C GLN A 173 -20.18 -11.31 -19.32
N ASN A 174 -18.89 -11.40 -19.63
CA ASN A 174 -17.92 -10.31 -19.50
C ASN A 174 -17.83 -9.46 -20.77
N ASP A 175 -18.56 -9.77 -21.83
CA ASP A 175 -18.63 -8.97 -23.05
C ASP A 175 -19.88 -8.10 -23.02
N GLN A 176 -19.68 -6.78 -23.07
CA GLN A 176 -20.79 -5.81 -23.12
C GLN A 176 -21.73 -6.10 -24.29
N LEU A 177 -23.01 -5.77 -24.10
CA LEU A 177 -24.02 -5.86 -25.16
C LEU A 177 -23.62 -4.94 -26.32
N ARG A 178 -23.48 -5.52 -27.51
CA ARG A 178 -23.23 -4.77 -28.75
C ARG A 178 -24.55 -4.37 -29.40
N SER A 179 -24.78 -3.07 -29.51
CA SER A 179 -25.92 -2.49 -30.21
C SER A 179 -25.45 -1.48 -31.27
N SER A 180 -26.26 -1.29 -32.31
CA SER A 180 -26.05 -0.27 -33.33
C SER A 180 -27.40 0.35 -33.68
N ALA A 181 -27.49 1.68 -33.66
CA ALA A 181 -28.71 2.46 -33.94
C ALA A 181 -29.96 1.95 -33.19
N GLY A 182 -29.81 1.59 -31.91
CA GLY A 182 -30.92 1.12 -31.06
C GLY A 182 -31.35 -0.34 -31.27
N ALA A 183 -30.72 -1.07 -32.20
CA ALA A 183 -30.95 -2.51 -32.41
C ALA A 183 -29.75 -3.34 -31.90
N SER A 184 -30.02 -4.48 -31.26
CA SER A 184 -28.94 -5.41 -30.86
C SER A 184 -28.29 -6.00 -32.11
N MET A 185 -26.95 -5.96 -32.19
CA MET A 185 -26.17 -6.64 -33.23
C MET A 185 -25.86 -8.10 -32.87
N GLU A 186 -26.50 -8.61 -31.82
CA GLU A 186 -26.28 -9.95 -31.30
C GLU A 186 -27.51 -10.80 -31.51
N THR A 187 -27.29 -12.09 -31.75
CA THR A 187 -28.34 -13.09 -31.80
C THR A 187 -27.98 -14.29 -30.95
N LEU A 188 -28.99 -15.07 -30.58
CA LEU A 188 -28.80 -16.36 -29.91
C LEU A 188 -28.75 -17.46 -30.97
N VAL A 189 -27.65 -18.21 -31.00
CA VAL A 189 -27.47 -19.39 -31.86
C VAL A 189 -27.56 -20.67 -31.05
N ASP A 190 -27.83 -21.80 -31.71
CA ASP A 190 -27.94 -23.14 -31.10
C ASP A 190 -28.92 -23.22 -29.92
N THR A 191 -30.07 -22.54 -30.04
CA THR A 191 -31.06 -22.47 -28.97
C THR A 191 -31.72 -23.82 -28.71
N LYS A 192 -31.95 -24.12 -27.43
CA LYS A 192 -32.73 -25.26 -26.96
C LYS A 192 -33.83 -24.78 -26.02
N THR A 193 -35.04 -25.30 -26.22
CA THR A 193 -36.16 -25.05 -25.32
C THR A 193 -35.94 -25.79 -24.00
N GLU A 194 -35.84 -25.05 -22.90
CA GLU A 194 -35.72 -25.60 -21.55
C GLU A 194 -36.81 -25.01 -20.65
N THR A 195 -37.40 -25.85 -19.80
CA THR A 195 -38.45 -25.43 -18.87
C THR A 195 -37.94 -25.53 -17.44
N TYR A 196 -38.08 -24.43 -16.71
CA TYR A 196 -37.62 -24.28 -15.34
C TYR A 196 -38.75 -23.88 -14.39
N THR A 197 -38.70 -24.35 -13.15
CA THR A 197 -39.55 -23.90 -12.05
C THR A 197 -38.75 -22.96 -11.15
N VAL A 198 -39.27 -21.77 -10.90
CA VAL A 198 -38.62 -20.79 -10.03
C VAL A 198 -38.73 -21.24 -8.57
N VAL A 199 -37.62 -21.53 -7.91
CA VAL A 199 -37.59 -22.02 -6.52
C VAL A 199 -37.07 -21.01 -5.50
N GLY A 200 -36.57 -19.87 -5.97
CA GLY A 200 -36.07 -18.81 -5.10
C GLY A 200 -35.44 -17.65 -5.87
N PHE A 201 -34.99 -16.67 -5.10
CA PHE A 201 -34.31 -15.47 -5.58
C PHE A 201 -32.96 -15.32 -4.90
N ILE A 202 -31.97 -14.88 -5.66
CA ILE A 202 -30.63 -14.58 -5.16
C ILE A 202 -30.38 -13.08 -5.23
N LYS A 203 -29.54 -12.58 -4.33
CA LYS A 203 -28.94 -11.26 -4.54
C LYS A 203 -28.08 -11.30 -5.78
N ARG A 204 -27.91 -10.14 -6.41
CA ARG A 204 -27.01 -9.98 -7.55
C ARG A 204 -25.60 -10.50 -7.18
N PRO A 205 -25.05 -11.51 -7.87
CA PRO A 205 -23.71 -11.99 -7.58
C PRO A 205 -22.64 -10.92 -7.84
N THR A 206 -21.54 -10.97 -7.08
CA THR A 206 -20.43 -10.00 -7.17
C THR A 206 -19.76 -9.96 -8.55
N TRP A 207 -19.76 -11.09 -9.25
CA TRP A 207 -19.20 -11.23 -10.60
C TRP A 207 -20.14 -10.76 -11.71
N GLU A 208 -21.41 -10.45 -11.41
CA GLU A 208 -22.35 -9.90 -12.40
C GLU A 208 -22.17 -8.38 -12.51
N GLN A 209 -21.35 -7.92 -13.46
CA GLN A 209 -21.08 -6.50 -13.71
C GLN A 209 -22.35 -5.71 -14.07
N THR A 210 -22.44 -4.43 -13.68
CA THR A 210 -23.62 -3.56 -13.93
C THR A 210 -24.03 -3.49 -15.39
N TRP A 211 -23.03 -3.47 -16.28
CA TRP A 211 -23.16 -3.47 -17.74
C TRP A 211 -23.29 -4.87 -18.37
N ALA A 212 -23.25 -5.95 -17.58
CA ALA A 212 -23.35 -7.30 -18.10
C ALA A 212 -24.68 -7.49 -18.87
N PRO A 213 -24.67 -8.23 -19.99
CA PRO A 213 -25.77 -8.29 -20.95
C PRO A 213 -26.94 -9.16 -20.47
N GLY A 214 -26.73 -10.03 -19.48
CA GLY A 214 -27.78 -10.87 -18.90
C GLY A 214 -27.89 -10.83 -17.38
N TYR A 215 -29.10 -10.98 -16.83
CA TYR A 215 -29.32 -11.17 -15.40
C TYR A 215 -29.00 -12.61 -15.00
N THR A 216 -28.31 -12.83 -13.89
CA THR A 216 -27.96 -14.19 -13.46
C THR A 216 -29.20 -14.99 -13.10
N ALA A 217 -29.28 -16.19 -13.68
CA ALA A 217 -30.21 -17.24 -13.33
C ALA A 217 -29.41 -18.53 -13.08
N LEU A 218 -29.57 -19.15 -11.92
CA LEU A 218 -28.80 -20.34 -11.55
C LEU A 218 -29.67 -21.57 -11.50
N THR A 219 -29.20 -22.66 -12.12
CA THR A 219 -29.85 -23.98 -12.09
C THR A 219 -28.91 -25.03 -11.50
N TYR A 220 -29.35 -26.27 -11.42
CA TYR A 220 -28.61 -27.37 -10.83
C TYR A 220 -27.92 -28.23 -11.90
N ILE A 221 -26.70 -28.69 -11.57
CA ILE A 221 -26.04 -29.79 -12.27
C ILE A 221 -25.35 -30.67 -11.23
N ASP A 222 -25.41 -31.98 -11.41
CA ASP A 222 -24.61 -32.90 -10.62
C ASP A 222 -23.72 -33.75 -11.52
N GLU A 223 -22.69 -34.34 -10.91
CA GLU A 223 -21.72 -35.26 -11.53
C GLU A 223 -22.42 -36.41 -12.25
N THR A 224 -23.53 -36.90 -11.68
CA THR A 224 -24.35 -37.97 -12.26
C THR A 224 -25.03 -37.58 -13.58
N MET A 225 -25.22 -36.28 -13.82
CA MET A 225 -25.88 -35.72 -15.01
C MET A 225 -24.89 -35.40 -16.15
N VAL A 226 -23.58 -35.59 -15.92
CA VAL A 226 -22.56 -35.41 -16.95
C VAL A 226 -22.48 -36.67 -17.81
N ASP A 227 -22.96 -36.55 -19.05
CA ASP A 227 -22.87 -37.59 -20.07
C ASP A 227 -21.55 -37.55 -20.83
N ALA A 228 -21.22 -38.61 -21.58
CA ALA A 228 -19.96 -38.73 -22.34
C ALA A 228 -19.75 -37.61 -23.38
N ASN A 229 -20.82 -36.96 -23.85
CA ASN A 229 -20.78 -35.87 -24.82
C ASN A 229 -20.87 -34.47 -24.18
N GLN A 230 -20.90 -34.36 -22.85
CA GLN A 230 -20.96 -33.09 -22.15
C GLN A 230 -19.66 -32.82 -21.40
N SER A 231 -19.16 -31.60 -21.51
CA SER A 231 -18.04 -31.10 -20.71
C SER A 231 -18.56 -30.19 -19.59
N VAL A 232 -17.88 -30.16 -18.45
CA VAL A 232 -18.16 -29.26 -17.33
C VAL A 232 -16.88 -28.60 -16.82
N ASP A 233 -17.02 -27.49 -16.14
CA ASP A 233 -15.92 -26.84 -15.45
C ASP A 233 -15.86 -27.35 -14.00
N VAL A 234 -14.67 -27.76 -13.55
CA VAL A 234 -14.46 -28.35 -12.23
C VAL A 234 -13.51 -27.48 -11.42
N SER A 235 -14.05 -26.80 -10.41
CA SER A 235 -13.27 -26.06 -9.43
C SER A 235 -12.90 -26.99 -8.26
N VAL A 236 -11.64 -26.96 -7.84
CA VAL A 236 -11.07 -27.87 -6.86
C VAL A 236 -10.52 -27.09 -5.67
N VAL A 237 -10.91 -27.52 -4.48
CA VAL A 237 -10.24 -27.16 -3.23
C VAL A 237 -9.23 -28.26 -2.92
N VAL A 238 -7.94 -27.92 -2.89
CA VAL A 238 -6.88 -28.86 -2.51
C VAL A 238 -6.79 -29.06 -0.99
N GLU A 239 -6.38 -30.26 -0.56
CA GLU A 239 -6.20 -30.63 0.85
C GLU A 239 -5.02 -29.87 1.49
N LYS A 240 -3.92 -29.72 0.75
CA LYS A 240 -2.70 -29.04 1.20
C LYS A 240 -2.30 -27.96 0.20
N ILE A 241 -2.28 -26.72 0.68
CA ILE A 241 -1.93 -25.55 -0.11
C ILE A 241 -0.44 -25.27 0.09
N ASP A 242 0.39 -25.74 -0.83
CA ASP A 242 1.84 -25.47 -0.85
C ASP A 242 2.34 -25.16 -2.27
N SER A 243 3.64 -24.90 -2.42
CA SER A 243 4.23 -24.52 -3.72
C SER A 243 4.05 -25.56 -4.83
N THR A 244 3.69 -26.79 -4.50
CA THR A 244 3.51 -27.89 -5.48
C THR A 244 2.13 -27.90 -6.13
N VAL A 245 1.18 -27.07 -5.67
CA VAL A 245 -0.19 -27.03 -6.21
C VAL A 245 -0.21 -26.79 -7.72
N PHE A 246 0.69 -25.94 -8.23
CA PHE A 246 0.80 -25.66 -9.67
C PHE A 246 1.32 -26.85 -10.46
N ASP A 247 2.43 -27.43 -10.01
CA ASP A 247 3.05 -28.58 -10.66
C ASP A 247 2.08 -29.77 -10.65
N HIS A 248 1.42 -30.03 -9.51
CA HIS A 248 0.42 -31.09 -9.39
C HIS A 248 -0.79 -30.87 -10.30
N ALA A 249 -1.29 -29.63 -10.40
CA ALA A 249 -2.40 -29.32 -11.28
C ALA A 249 -2.03 -29.49 -12.76
N ASN A 250 -0.82 -29.08 -13.15
CA ASN A 250 -0.30 -29.27 -14.49
C ASN A 250 -0.12 -30.75 -14.82
N ASP A 251 0.50 -31.52 -13.92
CA ASP A 251 0.70 -32.96 -14.08
C ASP A 251 -0.64 -33.71 -14.20
N LEU A 252 -1.64 -33.34 -13.40
CA LEU A 252 -2.98 -33.92 -13.48
C LEU A 252 -3.68 -33.55 -14.80
N ALA A 253 -3.52 -32.31 -15.27
CA ALA A 253 -4.09 -31.86 -16.54
C ALA A 253 -3.45 -32.57 -17.74
N GLU A 254 -2.12 -32.62 -17.80
CA GLU A 254 -1.37 -33.26 -18.89
C GLU A 254 -1.64 -34.77 -18.95
N LYS A 255 -1.59 -35.46 -17.81
CA LYS A 255 -1.79 -36.92 -17.75
C LYS A 255 -3.18 -37.36 -18.20
N ASN A 256 -4.19 -36.50 -18.00
CA ASN A 256 -5.59 -36.80 -18.31
C ASN A 256 -6.11 -36.06 -19.55
N ASN A 257 -5.23 -35.41 -20.32
CA ASN A 257 -5.58 -34.64 -21.52
C ASN A 257 -6.69 -33.60 -21.27
N ILE A 258 -6.63 -32.88 -20.15
CA ILE A 258 -7.54 -31.78 -19.85
C ILE A 258 -7.13 -30.56 -20.67
N SER A 259 -8.09 -29.91 -21.34
CA SER A 259 -7.82 -28.87 -22.34
C SER A 259 -7.07 -27.65 -21.79
N SER A 260 -7.48 -27.17 -20.62
CA SER A 260 -6.84 -26.07 -19.92
C SER A 260 -7.22 -26.08 -18.44
N PHE A 261 -6.33 -25.53 -17.61
CA PHE A 261 -6.62 -25.23 -16.22
C PHE A 261 -6.27 -23.78 -15.88
N LYS A 262 -6.89 -23.27 -14.82
CA LYS A 262 -6.59 -21.96 -14.23
C LYS A 262 -6.44 -22.12 -12.73
N THR A 263 -5.74 -21.19 -12.11
CA THR A 263 -5.57 -21.15 -10.65
C THR A 263 -6.20 -19.89 -10.10
N ASN A 264 -6.65 -19.97 -8.84
CA ASN A 264 -7.09 -18.79 -8.11
C ASN A 264 -5.87 -18.03 -7.59
N ASP A 265 -5.26 -17.28 -8.49
CA ASP A 265 -4.01 -16.57 -8.26
C ASP A 265 -4.10 -15.59 -7.09
N SER A 266 -5.24 -14.91 -6.92
CA SER A 266 -5.48 -14.00 -5.81
C SER A 266 -5.45 -14.74 -4.47
N LEU A 267 -6.14 -15.88 -4.37
CA LEU A 267 -6.21 -16.65 -3.13
C LEU A 267 -4.88 -17.35 -2.80
N LEU A 268 -4.28 -18.03 -3.79
CA LEU A 268 -2.98 -18.71 -3.62
C LEU A 268 -1.84 -17.75 -3.26
N ARG A 269 -1.91 -16.49 -3.71
CA ARG A 269 -0.98 -15.43 -3.32
C ARG A 269 -1.08 -15.11 -1.83
N TYR A 270 -2.28 -15.04 -1.26
CA TYR A 270 -2.44 -14.80 0.18
C TYR A 270 -2.12 -16.01 1.05
N TYR A 271 -2.16 -17.23 0.50
CA TYR A 271 -1.59 -18.42 1.14
C TYR A 271 -0.05 -18.46 1.09
N GLY A 272 0.60 -17.55 0.35
CA GLY A 272 2.05 -17.50 0.21
C GLY A 272 2.62 -18.57 -0.72
N VAL A 273 1.76 -19.19 -1.54
CA VAL A 273 2.11 -20.27 -2.48
C VAL A 273 2.59 -19.71 -3.81
N MET A 274 2.01 -18.59 -4.27
CA MET A 274 2.55 -17.88 -5.43
C MET A 274 3.73 -16.99 -5.05
N GLY A 275 4.88 -17.32 -5.62
CA GLY A 275 5.99 -16.38 -5.76
C GLY A 275 5.56 -15.23 -6.68
N GLY A 276 5.54 -14.02 -6.16
CA GLY A 276 5.14 -12.84 -6.91
C GLY A 276 5.51 -11.57 -6.18
N GLY A 277 5.41 -10.45 -6.90
CA GLY A 277 5.83 -9.14 -6.38
C GLY A 277 5.23 -8.82 -5.00
N LEU A 278 3.92 -8.97 -4.84
CA LEU A 278 3.21 -8.57 -3.61
C LEU A 278 3.62 -9.37 -2.37
N GLY A 279 3.79 -10.70 -2.49
CA GLY A 279 4.22 -11.54 -1.37
C GLY A 279 5.65 -11.20 -0.94
N GLN A 280 6.54 -10.95 -1.90
CA GLN A 280 7.92 -10.55 -1.64
C GLN A 280 8.01 -9.13 -1.06
N THR A 281 7.22 -8.19 -1.58
CA THR A 281 7.03 -6.84 -1.02
C THR A 281 6.59 -6.96 0.43
N TYR A 282 5.54 -7.72 0.72
CA TYR A 282 5.01 -7.90 2.07
C TYR A 282 6.06 -8.47 3.05
N ASN A 283 6.71 -9.59 2.70
CA ASN A 283 7.70 -10.24 3.57
C ASN A 283 8.93 -9.34 3.82
N SER A 284 9.43 -8.67 2.78
CA SER A 284 10.59 -7.79 2.90
C SER A 284 10.27 -6.53 3.72
N LEU A 285 9.08 -5.94 3.54
CA LEU A 285 8.61 -4.80 4.35
C LEU A 285 8.41 -5.19 5.81
N LEU A 286 7.78 -6.34 6.09
CA LEU A 286 7.62 -6.85 7.46
C LEU A 286 8.98 -7.00 8.15
N LEU A 287 9.97 -7.58 7.45
CA LEU A 287 11.33 -7.72 7.96
C LEU A 287 11.98 -6.35 8.25
N ILE A 288 11.86 -5.38 7.34
CA ILE A 288 12.41 -4.03 7.54
C ILE A 288 11.76 -3.35 8.75
N VAL A 289 10.43 -3.41 8.88
CA VAL A 289 9.71 -2.80 10.02
C VAL A 289 10.14 -3.45 11.33
N VAL A 290 10.25 -4.78 11.39
CA VAL A 290 10.76 -5.48 12.58
C VAL A 290 12.19 -5.05 12.90
N LEU A 291 13.07 -4.95 11.90
CA LEU A 291 14.46 -4.52 12.10
C LEU A 291 14.54 -3.08 12.64
N VAL A 292 13.74 -2.18 12.09
CA VAL A 292 13.66 -0.78 12.54
C VAL A 292 13.18 -0.69 14.00
N ILE A 293 12.16 -1.46 14.37
CA ILE A 293 11.66 -1.55 15.75
C ILE A 293 12.71 -2.15 16.69
N VAL A 294 13.43 -3.18 16.25
CA VAL A 294 14.52 -3.82 17.01
C VAL A 294 15.65 -2.82 17.27
N VAL A 295 16.08 -2.05 16.26
CA VAL A 295 17.13 -1.03 16.42
C VAL A 295 16.70 0.05 17.43
N GLY A 296 15.47 0.57 17.31
CA GLY A 296 14.91 1.53 18.27
C GLY A 296 14.84 0.95 19.69
N SER A 297 14.38 -0.30 19.81
CA SER A 297 14.28 -1.03 21.06
C SER A 297 15.63 -1.27 21.73
N VAL A 298 16.64 -1.67 20.96
CA VAL A 298 18.02 -1.85 21.45
C VAL A 298 18.54 -0.56 22.07
N SER A 299 18.30 0.59 21.44
CA SER A 299 18.69 1.91 21.98
C SER A 299 18.01 2.22 23.31
N LEU A 300 16.69 2.06 23.37
CA LEU A 300 15.87 2.33 24.55
C LEU A 300 16.32 1.46 25.75
N ILE A 301 16.44 0.16 25.52
CA ILE A 301 16.80 -0.83 26.54
C ILE A 301 18.26 -0.63 26.97
N TYR A 302 19.17 -0.37 26.03
CA TYR A 302 20.57 -0.07 26.31
C TYR A 302 20.70 1.13 27.24
N ASN A 303 19.94 2.21 26.99
CA ASN A 303 19.97 3.40 27.83
C ASN A 303 19.50 3.08 29.26
N ALA A 304 18.44 2.29 29.41
CA ALA A 304 17.95 1.85 30.73
C ALA A 304 19.00 1.03 31.49
N PHE A 305 19.62 0.03 30.85
CA PHE A 305 20.66 -0.80 31.48
C PHE A 305 21.96 -0.03 31.74
N ALA A 306 22.34 0.90 30.85
CA ALA A 306 23.51 1.75 31.06
C ALA A 306 23.36 2.60 32.32
N ILE A 307 22.16 3.13 32.57
CA ILE A 307 21.82 3.86 33.80
C ILE A 307 21.86 2.92 35.01
N SER A 308 21.21 1.75 34.94
CA SER A 308 21.21 0.75 36.03
C SER A 308 22.64 0.36 36.44
N VAL A 309 23.50 0.03 35.47
CA VAL A 309 24.90 -0.32 35.70
C VAL A 309 25.69 0.86 36.28
N SER A 310 25.46 2.08 35.79
CA SER A 310 26.15 3.27 36.30
C SER A 310 25.82 3.53 37.77
N GLN A 311 24.55 3.39 38.17
CA GLN A 311 24.10 3.63 39.55
C GLN A 311 24.67 2.62 40.54
N ARG A 312 24.82 1.35 40.14
CA ARG A 312 25.41 0.31 40.99
C ARG A 312 26.91 0.10 40.77
N SER A 313 27.58 0.97 40.01
CA SER A 313 29.00 0.81 39.71
C SER A 313 29.84 0.71 40.99
N ARG A 314 29.54 1.53 42.01
CA ARG A 314 30.19 1.48 43.33
C ARG A 314 30.03 0.12 44.00
N TYR A 315 28.83 -0.45 43.96
CA TYR A 315 28.54 -1.77 44.50
C TYR A 315 29.33 -2.89 43.82
N LEU A 316 29.37 -2.88 42.48
CA LEU A 316 30.18 -3.82 41.70
C LEU A 316 31.69 -3.64 41.95
N GLY A 317 32.12 -2.41 42.22
CA GLY A 317 33.47 -2.07 42.65
C GLY A 317 33.86 -2.73 43.97
N MET A 318 33.02 -2.56 45.00
CA MET A 318 33.20 -3.19 46.31
C MET A 318 33.25 -4.72 46.21
N LEU A 319 32.38 -5.34 45.40
CA LEU A 319 32.43 -6.79 45.15
C LEU A 319 33.77 -7.23 44.52
N SER A 320 34.31 -6.45 43.58
CA SER A 320 35.64 -6.77 43.03
C SER A 320 36.78 -6.58 44.04
N SER A 321 36.66 -5.69 45.02
CA SER A 321 37.65 -5.59 46.12
C SER A 321 37.65 -6.83 47.00
N VAL A 322 36.50 -7.49 47.16
CA VAL A 322 36.36 -8.74 47.92
C VAL A 322 36.70 -9.98 47.08
N GLY A 323 37.15 -9.81 45.83
CA GLY A 323 37.63 -10.89 44.96
C GLY A 323 36.67 -11.33 43.85
N ALA A 324 35.55 -10.63 43.62
CA ALA A 324 34.65 -10.98 42.52
C ALA A 324 35.32 -10.84 41.14
N THR A 325 35.30 -11.91 40.36
CA THR A 325 35.93 -11.97 39.03
C THR A 325 35.22 -11.11 37.99
N ARG A 326 35.91 -10.75 36.91
CA ARG A 326 35.32 -10.02 35.77
C ARG A 326 34.12 -10.78 35.16
N ARG A 327 34.21 -12.11 35.08
CA ARG A 327 33.13 -12.98 34.58
C ARG A 327 31.90 -12.91 35.49
N GLN A 328 32.10 -12.97 36.81
CA GLN A 328 31.03 -12.84 37.80
C GLN A 328 30.32 -11.48 37.74
N LYS A 329 31.07 -10.37 37.60
CA LYS A 329 30.48 -9.03 37.40
C LYS A 329 29.69 -8.91 36.10
N ARG A 330 30.21 -9.45 34.99
CA ARG A 330 29.52 -9.47 33.70
C ARG A 330 28.22 -10.27 33.77
N ASN A 331 28.30 -11.48 34.33
CA ASN A 331 27.16 -12.39 34.43
C ASN A 331 26.09 -11.86 35.38
N SER A 332 26.44 -11.04 36.38
CA SER A 332 25.46 -10.31 37.21
C SER A 332 24.56 -9.39 36.36
N VAL A 333 25.12 -8.71 35.35
CA VAL A 333 24.33 -7.84 34.45
C VAL A 333 23.47 -8.67 33.50
N PHE A 334 24.00 -9.76 32.92
CA PHE A 334 23.17 -10.65 32.09
C PHE A 334 22.07 -11.34 32.89
N PHE A 335 22.32 -11.69 34.16
CA PHE A 335 21.32 -12.26 35.04
C PHE A 335 20.20 -11.25 35.35
N GLU A 336 20.53 -9.97 35.58
CA GLU A 336 19.52 -8.91 35.67
C GLU A 336 18.68 -8.83 34.39
N GLY A 337 19.33 -8.82 33.22
CA GLY A 337 18.65 -8.84 31.93
C GLY A 337 17.71 -10.03 31.77
N ALA A 338 18.13 -11.23 32.18
CA ALA A 338 17.32 -12.44 32.15
C ALA A 338 16.13 -12.38 33.10
N VAL A 339 16.29 -11.85 34.32
CA VAL A 339 15.19 -11.67 35.28
C VAL A 339 14.16 -10.65 34.76
N ILE A 340 14.64 -9.53 34.21
CA ILE A 340 13.76 -8.52 33.61
C ILE A 340 13.05 -9.12 32.40
N GLY A 341 13.76 -9.82 31.51
CA GLY A 341 13.18 -10.48 30.33
C GLY A 341 12.15 -11.55 30.68
N ALA A 342 12.38 -12.36 31.72
CA ALA A 342 11.45 -13.39 32.17
C ALA A 342 10.10 -12.81 32.63
N ILE A 343 10.08 -11.56 33.11
CA ILE A 343 8.86 -10.85 33.50
C ILE A 343 8.28 -10.05 32.32
N SER A 344 9.15 -9.30 31.63
CA SER A 344 8.74 -8.36 30.58
C SER A 344 8.31 -9.04 29.28
N ILE A 345 8.84 -10.21 28.92
CA ILE A 345 8.46 -10.90 27.67
C ILE A 345 7.02 -11.40 27.75
N PRO A 346 6.59 -12.19 28.76
CA PRO A 346 5.20 -12.62 28.86
C PRO A 346 4.22 -11.45 28.93
N LEU A 347 4.52 -10.44 29.78
CA LEU A 347 3.68 -9.25 29.90
C LEU A 347 3.65 -8.43 28.60
N GLY A 348 4.78 -8.28 27.93
CA GLY A 348 4.88 -7.57 26.66
C GLY A 348 4.11 -8.24 25.54
N VAL A 349 4.17 -9.57 25.43
CA VAL A 349 3.37 -10.34 24.47
C VAL A 349 1.87 -10.13 24.74
N ILE A 350 1.43 -10.27 25.99
CA ILE A 350 0.03 -10.06 26.38
C ILE A 350 -0.41 -8.63 26.06
N CYS A 351 0.38 -7.62 26.45
CA CYS A 351 0.08 -6.22 26.14
C CYS A 351 0.07 -5.94 24.64
N GLY A 352 0.96 -6.57 23.86
CA GLY A 352 1.00 -6.46 22.40
C GLY A 352 -0.27 -7.02 21.77
N MET A 353 -0.69 -8.23 22.15
CA MET A 353 -1.92 -8.87 21.67
C MET A 353 -3.18 -8.09 22.08
N LEU A 354 -3.26 -7.63 23.33
CA LEU A 354 -4.37 -6.79 23.78
C LEU A 354 -4.43 -5.46 23.04
N GLY A 355 -3.27 -4.80 22.86
CA GLY A 355 -3.17 -3.53 22.15
C GLY A 355 -3.62 -3.63 20.70
N ILE A 356 -3.19 -4.68 19.99
CA ILE A 356 -3.61 -4.89 18.60
C ILE A 356 -5.08 -5.31 18.50
N GLY A 357 -5.59 -6.13 19.43
CA GLY A 357 -7.00 -6.53 19.46
C GLY A 357 -7.93 -5.34 19.70
N ILE A 358 -7.59 -4.44 20.63
CA ILE A 358 -8.32 -3.18 20.84
C ILE A 358 -8.27 -2.31 19.58
N THR A 359 -7.10 -2.23 18.94
CA THR A 359 -6.90 -1.46 17.71
C THR A 359 -7.84 -1.97 16.61
N PHE A 360 -7.92 -3.28 16.39
CA PHE A 360 -8.83 -3.88 15.40
C PHE A 360 -10.30 -3.58 15.68
N GLY A 361 -10.70 -3.55 16.96
CA GLY A 361 -12.05 -3.14 17.35
C GLY A 361 -12.42 -1.73 16.86
N PHE A 362 -11.48 -0.78 16.94
CA PHE A 362 -11.70 0.59 16.45
C PHE A 362 -11.56 0.72 14.93
N ILE A 363 -10.72 -0.10 14.31
CA ILE A 363 -10.38 0.03 12.89
C ILE A 363 -11.36 -0.70 11.97
N ASN A 364 -12.04 -1.75 12.43
CA ASN A 364 -12.96 -2.55 11.61
C ASN A 364 -14.09 -1.73 10.95
N PRO A 365 -14.82 -0.86 11.67
CA PRO A 365 -15.86 -0.03 11.02
C PRO A 365 -15.27 0.89 9.94
N ILE A 366 -14.05 1.40 10.18
CA ILE A 366 -13.36 2.29 9.25
C ILE A 366 -12.86 1.51 8.02
N LEU A 367 -12.37 0.27 8.20
CA LEU A 367 -11.94 -0.60 7.12
C LEU A 367 -13.10 -0.97 6.20
N GLU A 368 -14.27 -1.29 6.76
CA GLU A 368 -15.49 -1.61 6.02
C GLU A 368 -15.88 -0.44 5.11
N ASP A 369 -15.96 0.77 5.67
CA ASP A 369 -16.31 1.98 4.92
C ASP A 369 -15.25 2.40 3.88
N ALA A 370 -13.96 2.21 4.18
CA ALA A 370 -12.87 2.70 3.35
C ALA A 370 -12.45 1.72 2.26
N LEU A 371 -12.27 0.44 2.60
CA LEU A 371 -11.80 -0.58 1.66
C LEU A 371 -12.95 -1.34 1.00
N GLY A 372 -14.18 -1.22 1.51
CA GLY A 372 -15.31 -2.04 1.07
C GLY A 372 -15.17 -3.50 1.48
N VAL A 373 -14.30 -3.78 2.45
CA VAL A 373 -14.02 -5.12 2.98
C VAL A 373 -15.09 -5.45 3.99
N THR A 374 -15.82 -6.52 3.74
CA THR A 374 -16.96 -6.91 4.57
C THR A 374 -16.57 -7.88 5.69
N GLU A 375 -15.44 -8.58 5.55
CA GLU A 375 -14.88 -9.39 6.60
C GLU A 375 -14.13 -8.56 7.65
N LYS A 376 -14.17 -9.04 8.90
CA LYS A 376 -13.56 -8.32 10.02
C LYS A 376 -12.09 -8.70 10.17
N LEU A 377 -11.24 -7.69 10.37
CA LEU A 377 -9.87 -7.89 10.82
C LEU A 377 -9.91 -8.47 12.25
N THR A 378 -9.51 -9.74 12.35
CA THR A 378 -9.54 -10.50 13.60
C THR A 378 -8.13 -10.81 14.07
N LEU A 379 -7.93 -10.89 15.39
CA LEU A 379 -6.63 -11.20 15.95
C LEU A 379 -6.28 -12.68 15.72
N VAL A 380 -5.31 -12.91 14.84
CA VAL A 380 -4.78 -14.25 14.55
C VAL A 380 -3.39 -14.38 15.14
N VAL A 381 -3.24 -15.32 16.08
CA VAL A 381 -1.97 -15.63 16.74
C VAL A 381 -1.59 -17.06 16.40
N THR A 382 -0.46 -17.22 15.69
CA THR A 382 0.09 -18.54 15.37
C THR A 382 1.22 -18.89 16.34
N PRO A 383 1.46 -20.18 16.67
CA PRO A 383 2.59 -20.58 17.50
C PRO A 383 3.94 -20.08 16.98
N LEU A 384 4.12 -20.05 15.65
CA LEU A 384 5.32 -19.52 15.00
C LEU A 384 5.48 -18.01 15.23
N SER A 385 4.41 -17.22 15.11
CA SER A 385 4.45 -15.77 15.37
C SER A 385 4.90 -15.46 16.81
N LEU A 386 4.40 -16.23 17.78
CA LEU A 386 4.74 -16.07 19.19
C LEU A 386 6.18 -16.49 19.48
N ALA A 387 6.64 -17.60 18.89
CA ALA A 387 8.02 -18.05 19.00
C ALA A 387 9.00 -17.03 18.44
N LEU A 388 8.70 -16.46 17.26
CA LEU A 388 9.50 -15.40 16.64
C LEU A 388 9.53 -14.12 17.48
N ALA A 389 8.38 -13.67 17.99
CA ALA A 389 8.30 -12.49 18.87
C ALA A 389 9.15 -12.67 20.14
N CYS A 390 9.07 -13.84 20.78
CA CYS A 390 9.90 -14.19 21.93
C CYS A 390 11.39 -14.23 21.58
N LEU A 391 11.77 -14.88 20.47
CA LEU A 391 13.15 -15.00 20.02
C LEU A 391 13.77 -13.63 19.73
N VAL A 392 13.09 -12.79 18.94
CA VAL A 392 13.54 -11.42 18.62
C VAL A 392 13.69 -10.59 19.88
N SER A 393 12.76 -10.72 20.84
CA SER A 393 12.81 -10.03 22.13
C SER A 393 14.00 -10.44 22.98
N ILE A 394 14.28 -11.76 23.08
CA ILE A 394 15.45 -12.28 23.80
C ILE A 394 16.75 -11.76 23.17
N ILE A 395 16.86 -11.83 21.85
CA ILE A 395 18.02 -11.31 21.10
C ILE A 395 18.18 -9.81 21.37
N THR A 396 17.09 -9.05 21.34
CA THR A 396 17.10 -7.59 21.57
C THR A 396 17.59 -7.25 22.97
N ILE A 397 17.10 -7.92 24.02
CA ILE A 397 17.55 -7.75 25.42
C ILE A 397 19.03 -8.14 25.56
N PHE A 398 19.44 -9.23 24.93
CA PHE A 398 20.83 -9.69 24.98
C PHE A 398 21.79 -8.67 24.34
N ILE A 399 21.48 -8.19 23.14
CA ILE A 399 22.28 -7.19 22.42
C ILE A 399 22.38 -5.90 23.24
N SER A 400 21.26 -5.42 23.79
CA SER A 400 21.25 -4.15 24.53
C SER A 400 21.87 -4.24 25.92
N THR A 401 21.91 -5.42 26.55
CA THR A 401 22.65 -5.65 27.81
C THR A 401 24.15 -5.94 27.61
N TYR A 402 24.57 -6.37 26.42
CA TYR A 402 25.94 -6.78 26.13
C TYR A 402 26.98 -5.67 26.44
N VAL A 403 26.75 -4.46 25.93
CA VAL A 403 27.69 -3.34 26.12
C VAL A 403 27.74 -2.89 27.60
N PRO A 404 26.62 -2.68 28.31
CA PRO A 404 26.62 -2.43 29.76
C PRO A 404 27.29 -3.53 30.58
N ALA A 405 27.07 -4.80 30.25
CA ALA A 405 27.67 -5.94 30.94
C ALA A 405 29.19 -5.98 30.77
N GLN A 406 29.68 -5.70 29.56
CA GLN A 406 31.11 -5.64 29.33
C GLN A 406 31.76 -4.45 30.07
N ARG A 407 31.08 -3.31 30.16
CA ARG A 407 31.54 -2.16 30.95
C ARG A 407 31.64 -2.49 32.43
N ALA A 408 30.60 -3.10 33.01
CA ALA A 408 30.59 -3.54 34.40
C ALA A 408 31.77 -4.46 34.75
N SER A 409 32.16 -5.32 33.80
CA SER A 409 33.29 -6.24 33.99
C SER A 409 34.66 -5.57 33.99
N LYS A 410 34.83 -4.49 33.21
CA LYS A 410 36.11 -3.79 32.99
C LYS A 410 36.38 -2.69 34.00
N ASN A 411 35.37 -2.18 34.70
CA ASN A 411 35.55 -1.17 35.75
C ASN A 411 36.39 -1.75 36.91
N SER A 412 37.48 -1.08 37.26
CA SER A 412 38.33 -1.46 38.40
C SER A 412 37.63 -1.13 39.72
N ALA A 413 38.05 -1.80 40.81
CA ALA A 413 37.51 -1.55 42.15
C ALA A 413 37.71 -0.09 42.58
N ILE A 414 38.91 0.44 42.33
CA ILE A 414 39.27 1.82 42.73
C ILE A 414 38.51 2.86 41.90
N ASP A 415 38.37 2.67 40.58
CA ASP A 415 37.63 3.60 39.71
C ASP A 415 36.14 3.60 40.05
N ALA A 416 35.59 2.43 40.41
CA ALA A 416 34.20 2.29 40.78
C ALA A 416 33.88 2.93 42.15
N ILE A 417 34.83 2.92 43.10
CA ILE A 417 34.65 3.49 44.43
C ILE A 417 34.89 5.01 44.42
N ARG A 418 35.92 5.50 43.72
CA ARG A 418 36.18 6.94 43.60
C ARG A 418 35.10 7.70 42.83
N GLN A 419 34.33 7.02 41.96
CA GLN A 419 33.34 7.60 41.02
C GLN A 419 33.90 8.70 40.08
N THR A 420 35.14 9.12 40.25
CA THR A 420 35.89 10.07 39.45
C THR A 420 36.88 9.28 38.59
N ALA A 421 36.55 9.17 37.30
CA ALA A 421 37.56 8.78 36.33
C ALA A 421 38.46 10.00 36.13
N ASP A 422 39.63 10.03 36.78
CA ASP A 422 40.70 10.95 36.40
C ASP A 422 41.13 10.58 34.98
N ILE A 423 40.50 11.20 33.98
CA ILE A 423 40.87 10.96 32.58
C ILE A 423 42.24 11.61 32.39
N LYS A 424 43.32 10.82 32.46
CA LYS A 424 44.66 11.25 32.06
C LYS A 424 44.60 11.69 30.58
N LEU A 425 44.44 12.98 30.33
CA LEU A 425 44.30 13.54 28.99
C LEU A 425 45.59 14.28 28.61
N THR A 426 46.20 13.86 27.50
CA THR A 426 47.30 14.58 26.86
C THR A 426 46.76 15.83 26.17
N SER A 427 47.48 16.96 26.23
CA SER A 427 47.06 18.22 25.58
C SER A 427 46.78 18.07 24.08
N LYS A 428 47.47 17.14 23.41
CA LYS A 428 47.28 16.78 22.00
C LYS A 428 45.89 16.21 21.71
N ALA A 429 45.28 15.49 22.66
CA ALA A 429 43.95 14.88 22.51
C ALA A 429 42.80 15.90 22.63
N LEU A 430 43.07 17.06 23.23
CA LEU A 430 42.11 18.16 23.43
C LEU A 430 42.30 19.32 22.44
N LYS A 431 43.21 19.19 21.46
CA LYS A 431 43.37 20.20 20.40
C LYS A 431 42.05 20.37 19.63
N THR A 432 41.58 21.60 19.56
CA THR A 432 40.45 22.05 18.74
C THR A 432 40.99 22.82 17.53
N SER A 433 40.24 22.82 16.42
CA SER A 433 40.63 23.63 15.26
C SER A 433 40.58 25.11 15.64
N LYS A 434 41.62 25.88 15.29
CA LYS A 434 41.67 27.34 15.51
C LYS A 434 40.50 28.05 14.83
N LEU A 435 39.92 27.46 13.77
CA LEU A 435 38.72 27.96 13.09
C LEU A 435 37.49 28.00 14.01
N VAL A 436 37.30 27.01 14.89
CA VAL A 436 36.14 26.97 15.80
C VAL A 436 36.20 28.12 16.79
N LYS A 437 37.40 28.42 17.30
CA LYS A 437 37.62 29.56 18.20
C LYS A 437 37.39 30.90 17.49
N ARG A 438 37.80 31.01 16.22
CA ARG A 438 37.68 32.25 15.43
C ARG A 438 36.24 32.53 14.98
N LEU A 439 35.48 31.49 14.64
CA LEU A 439 34.09 31.63 14.16
C LEU A 439 33.07 31.70 15.31
N PHE A 440 33.29 31.01 16.43
CA PHE A 440 32.26 30.80 17.45
C PHE A 440 32.67 31.20 18.87
N GLY A 441 33.90 31.69 19.06
CA GLY A 441 34.40 32.19 20.34
C GLY A 441 34.93 31.12 21.30
N VAL A 442 35.23 31.54 22.53
CA VAL A 442 35.83 30.70 23.58
C VAL A 442 34.81 29.71 24.14
N GLU A 443 33.53 30.07 24.20
CA GLU A 443 32.45 29.22 24.67
C GLU A 443 32.28 27.96 23.82
N ALA A 444 32.36 28.10 22.49
CA ALA A 444 32.31 26.97 21.56
C ALA A 444 33.53 26.05 21.71
N GLU A 445 34.71 26.63 21.94
CA GLU A 445 35.94 25.88 22.18
C GLU A 445 35.84 25.03 23.46
N ILE A 446 35.30 25.60 24.54
CA ILE A 446 35.07 24.90 25.81
C ILE A 446 34.04 23.78 25.62
N GLY A 447 32.93 24.06 24.93
CA GLY A 447 31.91 23.05 24.61
C GLY A 447 32.51 21.86 23.84
N LEU A 448 33.26 22.12 22.77
CA LEU A 448 33.89 21.09 21.95
C LEU A 448 34.97 20.30 22.71
N LYS A 449 35.76 20.96 23.56
CA LYS A 449 36.73 20.31 24.44
C LYS A 449 36.03 19.37 25.43
N ASN A 450 34.87 19.75 25.95
CA ASN A 450 34.11 18.89 26.85
C ASN A 450 33.59 17.63 26.14
N LEU A 451 33.10 17.76 24.90
CA LEU A 451 32.71 16.61 24.08
C LEU A 451 33.88 15.64 23.84
N LYS A 452 35.06 16.18 23.55
CA LYS A 452 36.29 15.38 23.35
C LYS A 452 36.83 14.75 24.63
N ARG A 453 36.61 15.38 25.79
CA ARG A 453 36.95 14.84 27.11
C ARG A 453 36.10 13.62 27.45
N ASN A 454 34.79 13.72 27.24
CA ASN A 454 33.81 12.68 27.61
C ASN A 454 33.29 11.86 26.42
N LYS A 455 34.21 11.33 25.58
CA LYS A 455 33.88 10.64 24.31
C LYS A 455 32.77 9.59 24.44
N ARG A 456 32.79 8.77 25.49
CA ARG A 456 31.82 7.68 25.68
C ARG A 456 30.39 8.18 25.83
N ARG A 457 30.19 9.24 26.62
CA ARG A 457 28.86 9.86 26.81
C ARG A 457 28.45 10.59 25.54
N TYR A 458 29.39 11.30 24.92
CA TYR A 458 29.17 11.97 23.65
C TYR A 458 28.65 10.99 22.58
N TYR A 459 29.32 9.85 22.38
CA TYR A 459 28.87 8.84 21.42
C TYR A 459 27.52 8.21 21.78
N ALA A 460 27.19 8.04 23.06
CA ALA A 460 25.87 7.53 23.45
C ALA A 460 24.74 8.51 23.09
N THR A 461 24.93 9.82 23.32
CA THR A 461 23.95 10.85 22.94
C THR A 461 23.82 10.94 21.42
N VAL A 462 24.93 10.96 20.68
CA VAL A 462 24.92 10.98 19.20
C VAL A 462 24.24 9.73 18.67
N PHE A 463 24.54 8.54 19.19
CA PHE A 463 23.93 7.28 18.76
C PHE A 463 22.40 7.29 18.97
N SER A 464 21.92 7.77 20.11
CA SER A 464 20.48 7.91 20.39
C SER A 464 19.80 8.84 19.39
N LEU A 465 20.42 9.99 19.09
CA LEU A 465 19.93 10.94 18.08
C LEU A 465 19.93 10.34 16.67
N VAL A 466 20.99 9.63 16.28
CA VAL A 466 21.11 8.94 14.98
C VAL A 466 19.96 7.96 14.82
N ILE A 467 19.68 7.13 15.82
CA ILE A 467 18.58 6.16 15.75
C ILE A 467 17.22 6.85 15.61
N SER A 468 16.99 7.96 16.32
CA SER A 468 15.76 8.74 16.17
C SER A 468 15.60 9.34 14.77
N ILE A 469 16.68 9.85 14.17
CA ILE A 469 16.69 10.34 12.78
C ILE A 469 16.37 9.20 11.81
N VAL A 470 17.04 8.07 11.97
CA VAL A 470 16.88 6.89 11.12
C VAL A 470 15.47 6.32 11.21
N LEU A 471 14.94 6.17 12.42
CA LEU A 471 13.59 5.67 12.67
C LEU A 471 12.53 6.57 12.03
N PHE A 472 12.61 7.89 12.26
CA PHE A 472 11.66 8.83 11.66
C PHE A 472 11.71 8.79 10.13
N LEU A 473 12.91 8.86 9.55
CA LEU A 473 13.06 8.93 8.09
C LEU A 473 12.68 7.62 7.40
N ALA A 474 13.05 6.48 7.97
CA ALA A 474 12.66 5.17 7.45
C ALA A 474 11.14 5.03 7.43
N VAL A 475 10.47 5.41 8.51
CA VAL A 475 9.01 5.33 8.59
C VAL A 475 8.34 6.34 7.67
N SER A 476 8.77 7.61 7.67
CA SER A 476 8.18 8.63 6.81
C SER A 476 8.31 8.25 5.33
N PHE A 477 9.46 7.70 4.94
CA PHE A 477 9.66 7.19 3.59
C PHE A 477 8.76 5.98 3.32
N PHE A 478 8.73 4.98 4.21
CA PHE A 478 7.81 3.83 4.10
C PHE A 478 6.36 4.27 3.88
N THR A 479 5.86 5.21 4.70
CA THR A 479 4.49 5.71 4.60
C THR A 479 4.23 6.46 3.29
N SER A 480 5.21 7.22 2.78
CA SER A 480 5.10 7.90 1.49
C SER A 480 5.04 6.91 0.32
N ASN A 481 5.83 5.84 0.37
CA ASN A 481 5.81 4.80 -0.65
C ASN A 481 4.52 3.96 -0.57
N LEU A 482 3.99 3.75 0.63
CA LEU A 482 2.68 3.12 0.82
C LEU A 482 1.57 3.96 0.19
N GLN A 483 1.58 5.28 0.39
CA GLN A 483 0.64 6.20 -0.25
C GLN A 483 0.79 6.17 -1.78
N LYS A 484 2.03 6.28 -2.30
CA LYS A 484 2.31 6.20 -3.74
C LYS A 484 1.85 4.87 -4.34
N SER A 485 2.06 3.75 -3.66
CA SER A 485 1.60 2.44 -4.12
C SER A 485 0.07 2.37 -4.24
N LEU A 486 -0.65 3.02 -3.31
CA LEU A 486 -2.09 3.12 -3.35
C LEU A 486 -2.55 4.00 -4.52
N GLU A 487 -1.89 5.12 -4.76
CA GLU A 487 -2.16 6.01 -5.91
C GLU A 487 -1.93 5.29 -7.24
N LEU A 488 -0.82 4.56 -7.40
CA LEU A 488 -0.51 3.80 -8.62
C LEU A 488 -1.50 2.66 -8.88
N SER A 489 -2.11 2.11 -7.83
CA SER A 489 -3.11 1.05 -7.95
C SER A 489 -4.52 1.56 -8.28
N GLN A 490 -4.71 2.88 -8.42
CA GLN A 490 -6.02 3.49 -8.63
C GLN A 490 -6.11 4.16 -10.01
N LYS A 491 -7.27 4.05 -10.65
CA LYS A 491 -7.55 4.69 -11.95
C LYS A 491 -7.57 6.22 -11.90
N GLY A 492 -7.85 6.79 -10.72
CA GLY A 492 -7.89 8.24 -10.52
C GLY A 492 -9.11 8.93 -11.15
N TYR A 493 -10.30 8.31 -11.09
CA TYR A 493 -11.53 8.90 -11.62
C TYR A 493 -11.78 10.31 -11.05
N ASN A 494 -11.97 11.28 -11.95
CA ASN A 494 -12.16 12.69 -11.63
C ASN A 494 -13.56 13.24 -12.02
N TYR A 495 -14.49 12.33 -12.32
CA TYR A 495 -15.91 12.59 -12.63
C TYR A 495 -16.80 11.53 -11.98
N ASP A 496 -18.11 11.77 -11.94
CA ASP A 496 -19.10 10.90 -11.28
C ASP A 496 -19.86 10.04 -12.29
N ILE A 497 -20.17 10.58 -13.47
CA ILE A 497 -20.90 9.89 -14.54
C ILE A 497 -20.16 10.10 -15.85
N ALA A 498 -20.02 9.05 -16.66
CA ALA A 498 -19.59 9.14 -18.04
C ALA A 498 -20.68 8.62 -18.96
N ILE A 499 -20.84 9.26 -20.10
CA ILE A 499 -21.88 8.95 -21.09
C ILE A 499 -21.20 8.80 -22.43
N TYR A 500 -21.48 7.69 -23.11
CA TYR A 500 -20.92 7.37 -24.42
C TYR A 500 -22.02 6.85 -25.35
N THR A 501 -21.80 7.03 -26.64
CA THR A 501 -22.60 6.44 -27.72
C THR A 501 -22.05 5.06 -28.10
N VAL A 502 -22.95 4.13 -28.43
CA VAL A 502 -22.57 2.76 -28.81
C VAL A 502 -22.30 2.69 -30.31
N GLY A 503 -21.13 2.18 -30.71
CA GLY A 503 -20.75 1.94 -32.11
C GLY A 503 -19.42 2.59 -32.50
N GLU A 504 -18.68 1.95 -33.39
CA GLU A 504 -17.43 2.49 -33.95
C GLU A 504 -17.75 3.70 -34.84
N GLY A 505 -17.17 4.87 -34.51
CA GLY A 505 -17.50 6.14 -35.17
C GLY A 505 -18.79 6.81 -34.68
N ALA A 506 -19.46 6.26 -33.65
CA ALA A 506 -20.64 6.90 -33.06
C ALA A 506 -20.21 8.10 -32.20
N THR A 507 -20.58 9.29 -32.65
CA THR A 507 -20.36 10.57 -31.97
C THR A 507 -21.63 10.97 -31.21
N LEU A 508 -21.47 11.56 -30.03
CA LEU A 508 -22.50 12.36 -29.36
C LEU A 508 -22.74 13.62 -30.21
N GLU A 509 -23.40 13.47 -31.36
CA GLU A 509 -23.63 14.53 -32.35
C GLU A 509 -24.87 15.37 -32.06
N ASP A 510 -25.79 14.87 -31.23
CA ASP A 510 -26.96 15.63 -30.84
C ASP A 510 -26.61 16.68 -29.77
N GLU A 511 -26.20 17.87 -30.22
CA GLU A 511 -25.99 19.05 -29.38
C GLU A 511 -27.18 19.33 -28.45
N GLN A 512 -28.40 19.01 -28.87
CA GLN A 512 -29.60 19.28 -28.08
C GLN A 512 -29.70 18.32 -26.89
N SER A 513 -29.35 17.06 -27.09
CA SER A 513 -29.27 16.06 -26.03
C SER A 513 -28.17 16.39 -25.01
N VAL A 514 -26.97 16.75 -25.49
CA VAL A 514 -25.87 17.18 -24.61
C VAL A 514 -26.26 18.44 -23.83
N LYS A 515 -26.89 19.44 -24.47
CA LYS A 515 -27.38 20.64 -23.78
C LYS A 515 -28.44 20.31 -22.73
N THR A 516 -29.38 19.42 -23.04
CA THR A 516 -30.42 19.00 -22.09
C THR A 516 -29.79 18.34 -20.86
N ILE A 517 -28.90 17.38 -21.05
CA ILE A 517 -28.21 16.67 -19.96
C ILE A 517 -27.35 17.64 -19.12
N THR A 518 -26.58 18.51 -19.77
CA THR A 518 -25.71 19.47 -19.07
C THR A 518 -26.47 20.59 -18.36
N SER A 519 -27.73 20.83 -18.72
CA SER A 519 -28.61 21.82 -18.09
C SER A 519 -29.40 21.30 -16.89
N LEU A 520 -29.32 20.00 -16.58
CA LEU A 520 -29.97 19.41 -15.42
C LEU A 520 -29.46 20.07 -14.13
N GLU A 521 -30.36 20.46 -13.22
CA GLU A 521 -30.02 21.13 -11.95
C GLU A 521 -29.06 20.28 -11.07
N SER A 522 -29.13 18.96 -11.23
CA SER A 522 -28.27 18.02 -10.52
C SER A 522 -26.82 18.05 -11.00
N VAL A 523 -26.54 18.49 -12.23
CA VAL A 523 -25.20 18.55 -12.83
C VAL A 523 -24.48 19.82 -12.36
N THR A 524 -23.31 19.65 -11.74
CA THR A 524 -22.48 20.76 -11.23
C THR A 524 -21.35 21.13 -12.18
N GLU A 525 -20.81 20.12 -12.85
CA GLU A 525 -19.72 20.29 -13.81
C GLU A 525 -19.91 19.29 -14.94
N SER A 526 -19.61 19.71 -16.17
CA SER A 526 -19.62 18.84 -17.34
C SER A 526 -18.40 19.10 -18.22
N ASN A 527 -17.91 18.06 -18.88
CA ASN A 527 -16.91 18.16 -19.92
C ASN A 527 -17.28 17.23 -21.07
N LEU A 528 -17.48 17.80 -22.26
CA LEU A 528 -17.63 17.04 -23.50
C LEU A 528 -16.26 16.90 -24.13
N MET A 529 -15.88 15.68 -24.48
CA MET A 529 -14.60 15.38 -25.10
C MET A 529 -14.81 14.52 -26.34
N LYS A 530 -14.07 14.83 -27.40
CA LYS A 530 -13.83 13.93 -28.53
C LYS A 530 -12.46 13.30 -28.33
N GLN A 531 -12.36 12.01 -28.59
CA GLN A 531 -11.13 11.24 -28.40
C GLN A 531 -10.84 10.49 -29.70
N MET A 532 -9.58 10.50 -30.12
CA MET A 532 -9.12 9.73 -31.27
C MET A 532 -7.98 8.79 -30.90
N ASN A 533 -8.08 7.54 -31.33
CA ASN A 533 -7.06 6.49 -31.17
C ASN A 533 -6.53 6.03 -32.54
N GLY A 534 -5.41 5.31 -32.57
CA GLY A 534 -4.83 4.76 -33.82
C GLY A 534 -3.64 5.56 -34.36
N ASN A 535 -3.22 6.62 -33.65
CA ASN A 535 -1.94 7.26 -33.86
C ASN A 535 -0.91 6.70 -32.89
N PHE A 536 0.36 6.69 -33.29
CA PHE A 536 1.49 6.36 -32.43
C PHE A 536 2.67 7.30 -32.70
N VAL A 537 3.67 7.28 -31.83
CA VAL A 537 4.91 8.02 -31.98
C VAL A 537 6.10 7.09 -31.78
N TRP A 538 7.16 7.33 -32.57
CA TRP A 538 8.46 6.71 -32.36
C TRP A 538 9.33 7.61 -31.48
N LEU A 539 9.77 7.08 -30.34
CA LEU A 539 10.64 7.80 -29.41
C LEU A 539 12.03 7.16 -29.37
N ALA A 540 13.06 8.01 -29.43
CA ALA A 540 14.43 7.59 -29.21
C ALA A 540 14.63 7.06 -27.79
N GLU A 541 15.60 6.17 -27.62
CA GLU A 541 15.89 5.51 -26.34
C GLU A 541 16.04 6.47 -25.15
N GLU A 542 16.60 7.67 -25.37
CA GLU A 542 16.81 8.70 -24.34
C GLU A 542 15.50 9.32 -23.82
N ALA A 543 14.43 9.25 -24.61
CA ALA A 543 13.11 9.79 -24.26
C ALA A 543 12.23 8.78 -23.50
N VAL A 544 12.70 7.53 -23.37
CA VAL A 544 11.92 6.37 -22.88
C VAL A 544 12.51 5.87 -21.56
N SER A 545 11.65 5.68 -20.55
CA SER A 545 12.09 5.16 -19.25
C SER A 545 12.60 3.72 -19.33
N GLU A 546 13.70 3.38 -18.64
CA GLU A 546 14.29 2.02 -18.68
C GLU A 546 13.32 0.90 -18.27
N ASN A 547 12.45 1.17 -17.30
CA ASN A 547 11.50 0.20 -16.75
C ASN A 547 10.40 -0.20 -17.74
N VAL A 548 10.22 0.54 -18.83
CA VAL A 548 9.12 0.34 -19.78
C VAL A 548 9.57 -0.27 -21.11
N LYS A 549 10.85 -0.15 -21.45
CA LYS A 549 11.44 -0.69 -22.69
C LYS A 549 11.08 -2.15 -22.99
N PRO A 550 11.00 -3.08 -22.01
CA PRO A 550 10.62 -4.47 -22.30
C PRO A 550 9.19 -4.67 -22.80
N TYR A 551 8.31 -3.69 -22.57
CA TYR A 551 6.88 -3.77 -22.88
C TYR A 551 6.52 -3.05 -24.18
N LEU A 552 7.47 -2.33 -24.77
CA LEU A 552 7.27 -1.52 -25.97
C LEU A 552 7.77 -2.25 -27.21
N HIS A 553 7.00 -2.13 -28.29
CA HIS A 553 7.50 -2.50 -29.61
C HIS A 553 8.68 -1.59 -29.97
N HIS A 554 9.80 -2.17 -30.39
CA HIS A 554 11.00 -1.43 -30.75
C HIS A 554 11.49 -1.82 -32.15
N GLU A 555 11.94 -0.82 -32.90
CA GLU A 555 12.50 -0.99 -34.24
C GLU A 555 13.58 0.07 -34.46
N HIS A 556 14.75 -0.29 -35.01
CA HIS A 556 15.84 0.65 -35.32
C HIS A 556 16.22 1.63 -34.17
N ASN A 557 16.25 1.15 -32.91
CA ASN A 557 16.48 1.95 -31.68
C ASN A 557 15.40 3.01 -31.35
N LEU A 558 14.21 2.87 -31.94
CA LEU A 558 13.03 3.66 -31.61
C LEU A 558 12.00 2.77 -30.92
N TYR A 559 11.26 3.35 -29.98
CA TYR A 559 10.18 2.67 -29.27
C TYR A 559 8.82 3.27 -29.64
N LYS A 560 7.85 2.42 -29.93
CA LYS A 560 6.49 2.80 -30.33
C LYS A 560 5.62 3.08 -29.11
N TYR A 561 5.07 4.29 -29.00
CA TYR A 561 4.04 4.64 -28.03
C TYR A 561 2.73 4.98 -28.72
N ASP A 562 1.62 4.42 -28.25
CA ASP A 562 0.31 4.77 -28.78
C ASP A 562 -0.13 6.13 -28.24
N ILE A 563 -0.73 6.96 -29.10
CA ILE A 563 -1.19 8.30 -28.78
C ILE A 563 -2.72 8.33 -28.82
N ARG A 564 -3.32 8.75 -27.70
CA ARG A 564 -4.70 9.22 -27.65
C ARG A 564 -4.70 10.73 -27.70
N VAL A 565 -5.36 11.30 -28.70
CA VAL A 565 -5.59 12.74 -28.75
C VAL A 565 -6.99 13.03 -28.23
N ASN A 566 -7.08 13.96 -27.31
CA ASN A 566 -8.28 14.31 -26.57
C ASN A 566 -8.61 15.78 -26.80
N THR A 567 -9.89 16.11 -26.97
CA THR A 567 -10.38 17.49 -26.96
C THR A 567 -11.02 17.83 -25.63
N MET A 568 -11.20 19.13 -25.41
CA MET A 568 -12.02 19.66 -24.33
C MET A 568 -12.81 20.85 -24.86
N ARG A 569 -13.98 21.11 -24.26
CA ARG A 569 -14.71 22.36 -24.51
C ARG A 569 -13.83 23.57 -24.23
N GLU A 570 -14.03 24.65 -24.98
CA GLU A 570 -13.22 25.87 -24.90
C GLU A 570 -13.07 26.41 -23.46
N ASP A 571 -14.15 26.47 -22.68
CA ASP A 571 -14.12 26.95 -21.29
C ASP A 571 -13.26 26.06 -20.38
N LYS A 572 -13.30 24.74 -20.60
CA LYS A 572 -12.51 23.75 -19.86
C LYS A 572 -11.06 23.71 -20.30
N LEU A 573 -10.80 23.83 -21.60
CA LEU A 573 -9.44 23.93 -22.14
C LEU A 573 -8.74 25.20 -21.64
N LYS A 574 -9.44 26.35 -21.55
CA LYS A 574 -8.89 27.58 -20.94
C LYS A 574 -8.52 27.38 -19.47
N ALA A 575 -9.40 26.74 -18.70
CA ALA A 575 -9.14 26.45 -17.29
C ALA A 575 -7.94 25.52 -17.10
N TYR A 576 -7.86 24.46 -17.92
CA TYR A 576 -6.75 23.51 -17.89
C TYR A 576 -5.43 24.13 -18.37
N ALA A 577 -5.43 24.89 -19.46
CA ALA A 577 -4.27 25.62 -19.97
C ALA A 577 -3.68 26.56 -18.89
N LYS A 578 -4.55 27.29 -18.15
CA LYS A 578 -4.15 28.13 -17.02
C LYS A 578 -3.52 27.31 -15.88
N GLN A 579 -4.05 26.13 -15.59
CA GLN A 579 -3.51 25.24 -14.55
C GLN A 579 -2.11 24.73 -14.90
N VAL A 580 -1.86 24.38 -16.17
CA VAL A 580 -0.55 23.88 -16.64
C VAL A 580 0.43 24.98 -17.05
N GLY A 581 0.03 26.25 -16.97
CA GLY A 581 0.90 27.41 -17.21
C GLY A 581 1.07 27.80 -18.69
N VAL A 582 0.07 27.53 -19.55
CA VAL A 582 0.09 27.85 -20.99
C VAL A 582 -1.04 28.81 -21.37
N GLU A 583 -0.74 29.71 -22.30
CA GLU A 583 -1.73 30.62 -22.89
C GLU A 583 -2.63 29.87 -23.90
N TYR A 584 -3.94 29.96 -23.71
CA TYR A 584 -4.95 29.31 -24.57
C TYR A 584 -4.79 29.63 -26.07
N THR A 585 -4.39 30.87 -26.41
CA THR A 585 -4.21 31.32 -27.80
C THR A 585 -3.15 30.53 -28.56
N LYS A 586 -2.19 29.90 -27.86
CA LYS A 586 -1.20 29.03 -28.49
C LYS A 586 -1.79 27.69 -28.93
N LEU A 587 -2.84 27.22 -28.26
CA LEU A 587 -3.47 25.90 -28.48
C LEU A 587 -4.51 25.90 -29.61
N THR A 588 -4.90 27.08 -30.12
CA THR A 588 -6.05 27.22 -31.02
C THR A 588 -5.71 27.31 -32.50
N ASN A 589 -4.42 27.39 -32.87
CA ASN A 589 -4.01 27.54 -34.26
C ASN A 589 -3.99 26.18 -34.98
N PRO A 590 -4.86 25.92 -35.97
CA PRO A 590 -4.80 24.68 -36.74
C PRO A 590 -3.53 24.64 -37.61
N ASP A 591 -3.14 25.73 -38.26
CA ASP A 591 -1.99 25.69 -39.20
C ASP A 591 -0.66 25.37 -38.51
N HIS A 592 -0.58 25.60 -37.20
CA HIS A 592 0.52 25.21 -36.33
C HIS A 592 -0.04 24.44 -35.12
N PRO A 593 -0.34 23.14 -35.27
CA PRO A 593 -1.01 22.37 -34.24
C PRO A 593 -0.09 22.22 -33.02
N THR A 594 -0.59 22.66 -31.87
CA THR A 594 0.09 22.50 -30.58
C THR A 594 -0.76 21.67 -29.62
N ALA A 595 -0.11 21.00 -28.67
CA ALA A 595 -0.78 20.16 -27.67
C ALA A 595 -0.20 20.33 -26.27
N ILE A 596 -1.00 19.96 -25.28
CA ILE A 596 -0.52 19.66 -23.92
C ILE A 596 -0.30 18.16 -23.84
N LEU A 597 0.92 17.73 -23.50
CA LEU A 597 1.27 16.33 -23.29
C LEU A 597 1.09 15.96 -21.81
N ILE A 598 0.32 14.91 -21.55
CA ILE A 598 0.31 14.24 -20.26
C ILE A 598 1.40 13.17 -20.32
N ASP A 599 2.52 13.41 -19.64
CA ASP A 599 3.75 12.61 -19.79
C ASP A 599 3.79 11.36 -18.92
N THR A 600 2.91 11.29 -17.91
CA THR A 600 2.93 10.26 -16.87
C THR A 600 1.87 9.22 -17.13
N MET A 601 2.27 7.95 -17.04
CA MET A 601 1.42 6.82 -17.37
C MET A 601 1.66 5.69 -16.38
N THR A 602 0.58 5.00 -16.00
CA THR A 602 0.65 3.83 -15.12
C THR A 602 -0.05 2.67 -15.80
N PHE A 603 0.54 1.48 -15.75
CA PHE A 603 -0.10 0.25 -16.22
C PHE A 603 0.35 -0.96 -15.38
N PRO A 604 -0.50 -1.96 -15.17
CA PRO A 604 -0.08 -3.23 -14.58
C PRO A 604 0.60 -4.11 -15.65
N ASP A 605 1.71 -4.78 -15.30
CA ASP A 605 2.28 -5.84 -16.13
C ASP A 605 1.51 -7.17 -15.99
N GLU A 606 1.85 -8.16 -16.82
CA GLU A 606 1.22 -9.49 -16.81
C GLU A 606 1.29 -10.20 -15.45
N LYS A 607 2.26 -9.85 -14.60
CA LYS A 607 2.46 -10.42 -13.26
C LYS A 607 1.75 -9.61 -12.17
N GLY A 608 1.02 -8.56 -12.54
CA GLY A 608 0.32 -7.64 -11.65
C GLY A 608 1.24 -6.65 -10.93
N LYS A 609 2.43 -6.37 -11.47
CA LYS A 609 3.33 -5.30 -11.01
C LYS A 609 2.91 -4.00 -11.68
N PHE A 610 2.63 -2.97 -10.89
CA PHE A 610 2.28 -1.64 -11.43
C PHE A 610 3.54 -0.90 -11.86
N ILE A 611 3.54 -0.33 -13.06
CA ILE A 611 4.66 0.39 -13.64
C ILE A 611 4.22 1.81 -13.93
N GLU A 612 4.84 2.78 -13.28
CA GLU A 612 4.80 4.18 -13.64
C GLU A 612 5.94 4.46 -14.62
N THR A 613 5.63 5.07 -15.76
CA THR A 613 6.61 5.53 -16.73
C THR A 613 6.34 6.98 -17.09
N ARG A 614 7.39 7.67 -17.53
CA ARG A 614 7.26 9.03 -18.07
C ARG A 614 7.90 9.14 -19.45
N ILE A 615 7.32 9.97 -20.29
CA ILE A 615 7.95 10.37 -21.55
C ILE A 615 8.81 11.60 -21.30
N ASN A 616 10.12 11.47 -21.48
CA ASN A 616 11.06 12.56 -21.26
C ASN A 616 11.10 13.51 -22.46
N LYS A 617 10.04 14.31 -22.60
CA LYS A 617 9.86 15.34 -23.62
C LYS A 617 9.78 16.73 -22.99
N LYS A 618 10.22 17.75 -23.73
CA LYS A 618 10.24 19.15 -23.27
C LYS A 618 9.27 20.02 -24.06
N VAL A 619 8.89 21.13 -23.44
CA VAL A 619 8.10 22.19 -24.09
C VAL A 619 8.86 22.73 -25.32
N GLY A 620 8.15 22.87 -26.44
CA GLY A 620 8.68 23.29 -27.74
C GLY A 620 9.21 22.17 -28.62
N GLU A 621 9.25 20.91 -28.14
CA GLU A 621 9.60 19.78 -29.00
C GLU A 621 8.42 19.36 -29.90
N MET A 622 8.75 18.85 -31.10
CA MET A 622 7.79 18.28 -32.02
C MET A 622 7.55 16.80 -31.73
N LEU A 623 6.30 16.36 -31.89
CA LEU A 623 5.88 14.96 -31.91
C LEU A 623 5.37 14.59 -33.30
N ASP A 624 6.01 13.60 -33.90
CA ASP A 624 5.63 13.03 -35.19
C ASP A 624 4.60 11.92 -34.97
N LEU A 625 3.33 12.23 -35.25
CA LEU A 625 2.23 11.28 -35.18
C LEU A 625 2.18 10.44 -36.45
N VAL A 626 2.22 9.12 -36.28
CA VAL A 626 2.19 8.10 -37.33
C VAL A 626 0.88 7.31 -37.20
N SER A 627 0.20 7.01 -38.31
CA SER A 627 -1.01 6.16 -38.30
C SER A 627 -0.64 4.68 -38.43
N GLU A 628 -1.38 3.79 -37.76
CA GLU A 628 -1.14 2.33 -37.79
C GLU A 628 -1.25 1.69 -39.17
N ASP A 629 -2.00 2.29 -40.11
CA ASP A 629 -2.30 1.67 -41.41
C ASP A 629 -1.31 2.05 -42.54
N ASP A 630 -0.55 3.15 -42.41
CA ASP A 630 0.20 3.73 -43.53
C ASP A 630 1.72 3.60 -43.34
N LYS A 631 2.32 2.47 -43.77
CA LYS A 631 3.77 2.24 -44.02
C LYS A 631 4.78 3.00 -43.12
N GLN A 632 4.44 3.28 -41.87
CA GLN A 632 5.21 4.12 -40.95
C GLN A 632 5.46 5.59 -41.41
N GLN A 633 4.61 6.20 -42.25
CA GLN A 633 4.76 7.61 -42.64
C GLN A 633 4.18 8.58 -41.58
N VAL A 634 4.90 9.68 -41.33
CA VAL A 634 4.43 10.75 -40.43
C VAL A 634 3.21 11.43 -41.05
N VAL A 635 2.08 11.34 -40.35
CA VAL A 635 0.77 11.83 -40.81
C VAL A 635 0.51 13.25 -40.31
N ASN A 636 0.95 13.54 -39.08
CA ASN A 636 0.84 14.86 -38.46
C ASN A 636 2.07 15.15 -37.61
N GLN A 637 2.44 16.43 -37.49
CA GLN A 637 3.42 16.90 -36.52
C GLN A 637 2.74 17.83 -35.54
N VAL A 638 3.00 17.68 -34.25
CA VAL A 638 2.39 18.51 -33.18
C VAL A 638 3.47 19.07 -32.27
N GLU A 639 3.47 20.37 -32.03
CA GLU A 639 4.41 21.02 -31.10
C GLU A 639 3.87 20.95 -29.65
N LEU A 640 4.75 20.66 -28.70
CA LEU A 640 4.38 20.60 -27.28
C LEU A 640 4.35 21.99 -26.65
N ALA A 641 3.15 22.52 -26.39
CA ALA A 641 2.97 23.78 -25.68
C ALA A 641 3.15 23.64 -24.16
N ALA A 642 2.82 22.48 -23.59
CA ALA A 642 3.07 22.11 -22.20
C ALA A 642 3.31 20.61 -22.04
N VAL A 643 3.98 20.25 -20.95
CA VAL A 643 4.15 18.88 -20.47
C VAL A 643 3.70 18.84 -19.00
N THR A 644 2.88 17.88 -18.61
CA THR A 644 2.22 17.84 -17.29
C THR A 644 1.94 16.42 -16.81
N ASP A 645 1.89 16.23 -15.50
CA ASP A 645 1.43 14.99 -14.83
C ASP A 645 -0.03 15.10 -14.33
N HIS A 646 -0.68 16.25 -14.56
CA HIS A 646 -2.05 16.51 -14.12
C HIS A 646 -3.10 16.09 -15.15
N PHE A 647 -3.98 15.17 -14.75
CA PHE A 647 -5.09 14.67 -15.56
C PHE A 647 -6.33 15.57 -15.49
N PRO A 648 -6.84 16.09 -16.63
CA PRO A 648 -8.09 16.85 -16.67
C PRO A 648 -9.32 15.94 -16.59
N MET A 649 -10.48 16.53 -16.28
CA MET A 649 -11.75 15.82 -16.16
C MET A 649 -12.06 15.01 -17.42
N GLY A 650 -12.27 13.70 -17.28
CA GLY A 650 -12.57 12.76 -18.37
C GLY A 650 -11.37 11.99 -18.91
N ILE A 651 -10.14 12.41 -18.55
CA ILE A 651 -8.93 11.60 -18.76
C ILE A 651 -8.53 10.97 -17.42
N VAL A 652 -8.31 9.66 -17.44
CA VAL A 652 -7.92 8.85 -16.27
C VAL A 652 -6.75 7.96 -16.64
N GLN A 653 -6.12 7.32 -15.66
CA GLN A 653 -5.05 6.35 -15.92
C GLN A 653 -5.64 5.13 -16.66
N THR A 654 -4.98 4.69 -17.73
CA THR A 654 -5.42 3.56 -18.58
C THR A 654 -4.88 2.23 -18.06
N GLU A 655 -5.64 1.14 -18.23
CA GLU A 655 -5.19 -0.23 -17.91
C GLU A 655 -4.52 -0.94 -19.10
N SER A 656 -4.60 -0.36 -20.31
CA SER A 656 -4.10 -0.96 -21.56
C SER A 656 -2.78 -0.33 -22.03
N ILE A 657 -2.05 -1.09 -22.86
CA ILE A 657 -0.69 -0.87 -23.37
C ILE A 657 -0.42 0.62 -23.62
N LEU A 658 0.49 1.17 -22.80
CA LEU A 658 1.23 2.42 -22.96
C LEU A 658 0.65 3.49 -23.90
N GLN A 659 -0.58 3.92 -23.63
CA GLN A 659 -1.25 4.99 -24.34
C GLN A 659 -1.04 6.38 -23.71
N VAL A 660 -0.35 7.25 -24.44
CA VAL A 660 -0.03 8.63 -24.08
C VAL A 660 -1.19 9.55 -24.39
N ASN A 661 -1.48 10.51 -23.52
CA ASN A 661 -2.57 11.45 -23.74
C ASN A 661 -2.05 12.82 -24.23
N LEU A 662 -2.51 13.25 -25.39
CA LEU A 662 -2.40 14.62 -25.87
C LEU A 662 -3.73 15.33 -25.70
N VAL A 663 -3.69 16.59 -25.26
CA VAL A 663 -4.86 17.47 -25.19
C VAL A 663 -4.69 18.62 -26.17
N VAL A 664 -5.65 18.77 -27.08
CA VAL A 664 -5.65 19.79 -28.14
C VAL A 664 -6.96 20.57 -28.15
N SER A 665 -6.98 21.71 -28.84
CA SER A 665 -8.23 22.41 -29.14
C SER A 665 -9.05 21.65 -30.19
N GLU A 666 -10.35 21.88 -30.19
CA GLU A 666 -11.25 21.26 -31.18
C GLU A 666 -10.88 21.62 -32.63
N PRO A 667 -10.53 22.86 -33.00
CA PRO A 667 -10.05 23.17 -34.35
C PRO A 667 -8.79 22.39 -34.77
N VAL A 668 -7.85 22.22 -33.84
CA VAL A 668 -6.63 21.42 -34.08
C VAL A 668 -6.99 19.93 -34.24
N PHE A 669 -7.88 19.41 -33.39
CA PHE A 669 -8.33 18.03 -33.47
C PHE A 669 -8.98 17.69 -34.81
N GLU A 670 -9.90 18.52 -35.29
CA GLU A 670 -10.59 18.32 -36.57
C GLU A 670 -9.62 18.31 -37.76
N GLN A 671 -8.56 19.11 -37.69
CA GLN A 671 -7.52 19.11 -38.71
C GLN A 671 -6.62 17.87 -38.63
N LEU A 672 -6.26 17.42 -37.42
CA LEU A 672 -5.51 16.17 -37.24
C LEU A 672 -6.31 14.98 -37.79
N MET A 673 -7.61 14.92 -37.48
CA MET A 673 -8.56 13.91 -37.97
C MET A 673 -8.63 13.86 -39.49
N LYS A 674 -8.68 15.00 -40.18
CA LYS A 674 -8.74 15.07 -41.66
C LYS A 674 -7.53 14.43 -42.35
N LYS A 675 -6.38 14.41 -41.67
CA LYS A 675 -5.12 13.88 -42.22
C LYS A 675 -4.91 12.41 -41.85
N SER A 676 -5.56 11.93 -40.79
CA SER A 676 -5.41 10.56 -40.30
C SER A 676 -6.36 9.59 -41.00
N VAL A 677 -5.80 8.53 -41.58
CA VAL A 677 -6.55 7.42 -42.21
C VAL A 677 -6.78 6.33 -41.15
N PHE A 678 -8.00 5.81 -41.05
CA PHE A 678 -8.44 4.74 -40.11
C PHE A 678 -8.29 5.04 -38.61
N VAL A 679 -8.99 6.08 -38.15
CA VAL A 679 -9.00 6.50 -36.74
C VAL A 679 -10.38 6.27 -36.13
N SER A 680 -10.44 5.49 -35.05
CA SER A 680 -11.65 5.39 -34.24
C SER A 680 -11.78 6.68 -33.41
N SER A 681 -12.81 7.45 -33.72
CA SER A 681 -13.21 8.63 -32.94
C SER A 681 -14.46 8.30 -32.14
N TYR A 682 -14.47 8.69 -30.87
CA TYR A 682 -15.63 8.58 -30.01
C TYR A 682 -15.75 9.83 -29.16
N SER A 683 -16.99 10.16 -28.80
CA SER A 683 -17.29 11.28 -27.92
C SER A 683 -17.73 10.76 -26.56
N GLY A 684 -17.25 11.38 -25.50
CA GLY A 684 -17.66 11.12 -24.13
C GLY A 684 -18.14 12.40 -23.45
N LEU A 685 -19.28 12.32 -22.77
CA LEU A 685 -19.75 13.38 -21.87
C LEU A 685 -19.51 12.95 -20.42
N TYR A 686 -18.65 13.69 -19.73
CA TYR A 686 -18.27 13.43 -18.35
C TYR A 686 -18.92 14.46 -17.44
N LEU A 687 -19.54 14.02 -16.34
CA LEU A 687 -20.33 14.86 -15.45
C LEU A 687 -19.91 14.68 -13.99
N LYS A 688 -20.01 15.78 -13.21
CA LYS A 688 -20.14 15.73 -11.75
C LYS A 688 -21.56 16.10 -11.38
N SER A 689 -22.12 15.43 -10.38
CA SER A 689 -23.50 15.62 -9.96
C SER A 689 -23.64 15.71 -8.44
N LYS A 690 -24.61 16.52 -7.97
CA LYS A 690 -25.03 16.53 -6.56
C LYS A 690 -25.76 15.23 -6.18
N GLU A 691 -26.44 14.62 -7.14
CA GLU A 691 -27.24 13.40 -6.96
C GLU A 691 -26.96 12.36 -8.07
N PRO A 692 -25.75 11.78 -8.14
CA PRO A 692 -25.30 10.99 -9.30
C PRO A 692 -26.22 9.83 -9.69
N LEU A 693 -26.81 9.13 -8.71
CA LEU A 693 -27.73 8.02 -8.96
C LEU A 693 -29.04 8.49 -9.61
N LYS A 694 -29.61 9.61 -9.15
CA LYS A 694 -30.82 10.18 -9.76
C LYS A 694 -30.53 10.76 -11.13
N THR A 695 -29.40 11.45 -11.28
CA THR A 695 -28.96 11.99 -12.58
C THR A 695 -28.82 10.89 -13.61
N GLN A 696 -28.21 9.75 -13.26
CA GLN A 696 -28.16 8.58 -14.14
C GLN A 696 -29.55 8.12 -14.56
N GLN A 697 -30.47 7.92 -13.60
CA GLN A 697 -31.84 7.48 -13.90
C GLN A 697 -32.57 8.45 -14.83
N TYR A 698 -32.48 9.76 -14.59
CA TYR A 698 -33.08 10.76 -15.46
C TYR A 698 -32.52 10.72 -16.88
N ILE A 699 -31.21 10.50 -17.04
CA ILE A 699 -30.58 10.41 -18.36
C ILE A 699 -31.04 9.13 -19.09
N GLU A 700 -31.04 7.99 -18.40
CA GLU A 700 -31.48 6.70 -18.96
C GLU A 700 -32.97 6.70 -19.34
N GLU A 701 -33.83 7.38 -18.58
CA GLU A 701 -35.26 7.55 -18.90
C GLU A 701 -35.48 8.48 -20.10
N MET A 702 -34.68 9.54 -20.22
CA MET A 702 -34.79 10.55 -21.28
C MET A 702 -34.24 10.07 -22.62
N GLN A 703 -33.15 9.29 -22.61
CA GLN A 703 -32.49 8.80 -23.81
C GLN A 703 -32.05 7.34 -23.69
N LYS A 704 -32.71 6.49 -24.47
CA LYS A 704 -32.50 5.03 -24.43
C LYS A 704 -31.26 4.56 -25.21
N ASP A 705 -30.73 5.37 -26.11
CA ASP A 705 -29.60 5.02 -26.99
C ASP A 705 -28.22 5.38 -26.41
N LEU A 706 -28.19 5.92 -25.18
CA LEU A 706 -26.95 6.32 -24.50
C LEU A 706 -26.50 5.27 -23.49
N THR A 707 -25.20 4.97 -23.48
CA THR A 707 -24.59 4.18 -22.41
C THR A 707 -24.16 5.11 -21.29
N VAL A 708 -24.78 4.96 -20.12
CA VAL A 708 -24.46 5.74 -18.93
C VAL A 708 -23.67 4.88 -17.94
N MET A 709 -22.45 5.29 -17.64
CA MET A 709 -21.59 4.67 -16.63
C MET A 709 -21.51 5.56 -15.39
N ASN A 710 -21.99 5.04 -14.26
CA ASN A 710 -21.90 5.74 -12.98
C ASN A 710 -20.70 5.23 -12.18
N LEU A 711 -19.72 6.11 -11.99
CA LEU A 711 -18.46 5.83 -11.31
C LEU A 711 -18.37 6.52 -9.95
N PHE A 712 -19.44 7.18 -9.50
CA PHE A 712 -19.48 7.89 -8.22
C PHE A 712 -19.08 6.99 -7.05
N GLN A 713 -19.60 5.77 -6.98
CA GLN A 713 -19.28 4.82 -5.91
C GLN A 713 -17.80 4.39 -5.96
N GLU A 714 -17.25 4.11 -7.14
CA GLU A 714 -15.84 3.74 -7.31
C GLU A 714 -14.89 4.89 -6.95
N ARG A 715 -15.23 6.10 -7.38
CA ARG A 715 -14.50 7.32 -7.05
C ARG A 715 -14.53 7.59 -5.55
N GLN A 716 -15.72 7.58 -4.94
CA GLN A 716 -15.86 7.83 -3.51
C GLN A 716 -15.16 6.76 -2.66
N ARG A 717 -15.19 5.48 -3.10
CA ARG A 717 -14.42 4.41 -2.46
C ARG A 717 -12.92 4.68 -2.60
N SER A 718 -12.44 5.08 -3.77
CA SER A 718 -11.04 5.42 -4.02
C SER A 718 -10.55 6.60 -3.17
N GLU A 719 -11.32 7.69 -3.11
CA GLU A 719 -11.05 8.85 -2.25
C GLU A 719 -11.04 8.45 -0.76
N ARG A 720 -11.99 7.60 -0.31
CA ARG A 720 -12.02 7.07 1.06
C ARG A 720 -10.81 6.19 1.38
N LYS A 721 -10.34 5.36 0.44
CA LYS A 721 -9.09 4.58 0.58
C LYS A 721 -7.88 5.50 0.79
N ILE A 722 -7.75 6.55 -0.02
CA ILE A 722 -6.65 7.53 0.10
C ILE A 722 -6.72 8.27 1.43
N LEU A 723 -7.90 8.74 1.84
CA LEU A 723 -8.10 9.45 3.10
C LEU A 723 -7.78 8.56 4.30
N PHE A 724 -8.30 7.32 4.31
CA PHE A 724 -8.01 6.33 5.35
C PHE A 724 -6.51 6.08 5.49
N MET A 725 -5.83 5.86 4.36
CA MET A 725 -4.39 5.67 4.33
C MET A 725 -3.66 6.91 4.86
N SER A 726 -4.06 8.10 4.43
CA SER A 726 -3.45 9.37 4.88
C SER A 726 -3.57 9.58 6.39
N VAL A 727 -4.74 9.29 6.98
CA VAL A 727 -4.93 9.36 8.44
C VAL A 727 -4.00 8.40 9.16
N PHE A 728 -3.85 7.16 8.65
CA PHE A 728 -2.94 6.19 9.22
C PHE A 728 -1.47 6.64 9.12
N VAL A 729 -1.07 7.16 7.95
CA VAL A 729 0.27 7.69 7.69
C VAL A 729 0.61 8.83 8.65
N TYR A 730 -0.24 9.86 8.74
CA TYR A 730 0.02 11.01 9.61
C TYR A 730 -0.02 10.63 11.09
N GLY A 731 -0.92 9.73 11.49
CA GLY A 731 -0.98 9.19 12.85
C GLY A 731 0.30 8.44 13.23
N PHE A 732 0.82 7.61 12.33
CA PHE A 732 2.04 6.84 12.57
C PHE A 732 3.30 7.72 12.62
N VAL A 733 3.40 8.70 11.72
CA VAL A 733 4.48 9.71 11.74
C VAL A 733 4.45 10.51 13.05
N ALA A 734 3.27 10.95 13.51
CA ALA A 734 3.12 11.67 14.77
C ALA A 734 3.57 10.81 15.98
N LEU A 735 3.16 9.54 16.03
CA LEU A 735 3.52 8.61 17.09
C LEU A 735 5.03 8.38 17.17
N ILE A 736 5.69 8.15 16.03
CA ILE A 736 7.14 7.92 15.99
C ILE A 736 7.93 9.18 16.30
N THR A 737 7.42 10.34 15.90
CA THR A 737 7.97 11.63 16.30
C THR A 737 7.94 11.78 17.81
N ALA A 738 6.82 11.44 18.45
CA ALA A 738 6.69 11.49 19.91
C ALA A 738 7.65 10.53 20.62
N VAL A 739 7.76 9.27 20.15
CA VAL A 739 8.71 8.27 20.71
C VAL A 739 10.15 8.73 20.56
N SER A 740 10.51 9.24 19.38
CA SER A 740 11.85 9.75 19.09
C SER A 740 12.18 10.96 19.96
N MET A 741 11.25 11.91 20.09
CA MET A 741 11.41 13.08 20.95
C MET A 741 11.58 12.67 22.42
N ALA A 742 10.77 11.72 22.92
CA ALA A 742 10.89 11.22 24.29
C ALA A 742 12.26 10.56 24.54
N ASN A 743 12.76 9.75 23.60
CA ASN A 743 14.06 9.11 23.70
C ASN A 743 15.21 10.13 23.72
N ILE A 744 15.18 11.11 22.81
CA ILE A 744 16.17 12.20 22.75
C ILE A 744 16.16 12.99 24.06
N PHE A 745 14.96 13.40 24.51
CA PHE A 745 14.79 14.20 25.72
C PHE A 745 15.34 13.46 26.95
N ASN A 746 14.99 12.18 27.11
CA ASN A 746 15.48 11.37 28.22
C ASN A 746 17.01 11.20 28.19
N THR A 747 17.56 10.94 27.00
CA THR A 747 19.02 10.78 26.81
C THR A 747 19.78 12.06 27.19
N ILE A 748 19.33 13.22 26.67
CA ILE A 748 19.98 14.50 26.92
C ILE A 748 19.81 14.93 28.38
N SER A 749 18.59 14.87 28.92
CA SER A 749 18.28 15.23 30.30
C SER A 749 19.13 14.43 31.29
N THR A 750 19.27 13.13 31.07
CA THR A 750 20.15 12.27 31.87
C THR A 750 21.63 12.65 31.73
N SER A 751 22.09 12.92 30.50
CA SER A 751 23.48 13.31 30.24
C SER A 751 23.88 14.61 30.94
N VAL A 752 22.95 15.56 31.05
CA VAL A 752 23.11 16.86 31.72
C VAL A 752 23.00 16.70 33.23
N ALA A 753 22.06 15.90 33.73
CA ALA A 753 21.92 15.59 35.15
C ALA A 753 23.21 14.99 35.73
N LEU A 754 23.90 14.14 34.96
CA LEU A 754 25.18 13.57 35.31
C LEU A 754 26.39 14.54 35.18
N ARG A 755 26.19 15.83 34.87
CA ARG A 755 27.23 16.89 34.79
C ARG A 755 27.06 18.01 35.80
N LYS A 756 26.16 17.85 36.78
CA LYS A 756 25.86 18.89 37.79
C LYS A 756 27.11 19.48 38.46
N ARG A 757 28.06 18.64 38.89
CA ARG A 757 29.32 19.08 39.51
C ARG A 757 30.21 19.87 38.55
N GLU A 758 30.33 19.43 37.29
CA GLU A 758 31.11 20.16 36.28
C GLU A 758 30.56 21.57 36.07
N PHE A 759 29.23 21.72 36.03
CA PHE A 759 28.58 23.01 35.90
C PHE A 759 28.71 23.87 37.17
N ALA A 760 28.68 23.26 38.35
CA ALA A 760 28.94 23.96 39.61
C ALA A 760 30.39 24.50 39.65
N MET A 761 31.38 23.70 39.25
CA MET A 761 32.79 24.13 39.17
C MET A 761 33.00 25.28 38.19
N LEU A 762 32.43 25.20 36.98
CA LEU A 762 32.54 26.28 35.99
C LEU A 762 31.93 27.60 36.52
N ARG A 763 30.80 27.53 37.25
CA ARG A 763 30.19 28.70 37.88
C ARG A 763 31.04 29.26 39.02
N SER A 764 31.68 28.40 39.84
CA SER A 764 32.58 28.82 40.91
C SER A 764 33.85 29.51 40.40
N VAL A 765 34.33 29.16 39.20
CA VAL A 765 35.47 29.80 38.53
C VAL A 765 35.09 31.15 37.89
N GLY A 766 33.83 31.59 37.99
CA GLY A 766 33.36 32.91 37.52
C GLY A 766 32.68 32.91 36.15
N MET A 767 32.32 31.75 35.59
CA MET A 767 31.64 31.68 34.30
C MET A 767 30.22 32.27 34.39
N THR A 768 29.96 33.33 33.62
CA THR A 768 28.68 34.04 33.64
C THR A 768 27.53 33.17 33.13
N PRO A 769 26.28 33.39 33.59
CA PRO A 769 25.12 32.66 33.08
C PRO A 769 24.95 32.78 31.56
N LYS A 770 25.23 33.93 30.96
CA LYS A 770 25.15 34.13 29.49
C LYS A 770 26.17 33.27 28.75
N SER A 771 27.43 33.25 29.22
CA SER A 771 28.49 32.40 28.65
C SER A 771 28.18 30.91 28.81
N PHE A 772 27.56 30.52 29.93
CA PHE A 772 27.07 29.16 30.17
C PHE A 772 26.00 28.69 29.18
N HIS A 773 24.99 29.51 28.90
CA HIS A 773 23.97 29.16 27.91
C HIS A 773 24.56 29.08 26.50
N LYS A 774 25.47 30.00 26.13
CA LYS A 774 26.20 29.93 24.85
C LYS A 774 26.99 28.62 24.71
N MET A 775 27.74 28.23 25.73
CA MET A 775 28.50 26.97 25.73
C MET A 775 27.59 25.75 25.52
N ILE A 776 26.46 25.69 26.25
CA ILE A 776 25.50 24.59 26.13
C ILE A 776 24.86 24.56 24.74
N ASN A 777 24.49 25.72 24.18
CA ASN A 777 23.92 25.80 22.83
C ASN A 777 24.92 25.31 21.77
N TYR A 778 26.20 25.67 21.88
CA TYR A 778 27.21 25.12 20.97
C TYR A 778 27.38 23.61 21.13
N GLU A 779 27.31 23.09 22.36
CA GLU A 779 27.31 21.64 22.59
C GLU A 779 26.13 20.95 21.89
N SER A 780 24.92 21.51 22.01
CA SER A 780 23.72 21.08 21.27
C SER A 780 23.93 21.05 19.76
N ILE A 781 24.48 22.13 19.20
CA ILE A 781 24.74 22.23 17.77
C ILE A 781 25.74 21.15 17.33
N PHE A 782 26.81 20.91 18.10
CA PHE A 782 27.77 19.85 17.79
C PHE A 782 27.16 18.45 17.85
N TYR A 783 26.27 18.17 18.81
CA TYR A 783 25.51 16.90 18.82
C TYR A 783 24.62 16.77 17.58
N GLY A 784 23.83 17.79 17.27
CA GLY A 784 22.92 17.80 16.13
C GLY A 784 23.65 17.59 14.80
N MET A 785 24.70 18.37 14.55
CA MET A 785 25.51 18.23 13.31
C MET A 785 26.13 16.84 13.17
N LYS A 786 26.65 16.27 14.27
CA LYS A 786 27.26 14.93 14.22
C LYS A 786 26.22 13.82 14.11
N ALA A 787 25.04 14.00 14.71
CA ALA A 787 23.94 13.08 14.54
C ALA A 787 23.41 13.10 13.10
N LEU A 788 23.27 14.27 12.48
CA LEU A 788 22.86 14.39 11.07
C LEU A 788 23.92 13.79 10.12
N ALA A 789 25.21 14.01 10.39
CA ALA A 789 26.30 13.49 9.56
C ALA A 789 26.34 11.95 9.49
N TYR A 790 25.87 11.25 10.53
CA TYR A 790 25.75 9.77 10.50
C TYR A 790 24.32 9.30 10.21
N GLY A 791 23.32 10.03 10.69
CA GLY A 791 21.91 9.69 10.55
C GLY A 791 21.45 9.73 9.10
N LEU A 792 21.73 10.82 8.37
CA LEU A 792 21.25 10.96 6.98
C LEU A 792 21.80 9.86 6.05
N PRO A 793 23.10 9.51 6.05
CA PRO A 793 23.61 8.41 5.22
C PRO A 793 23.02 7.04 5.59
N ILE A 794 22.85 6.76 6.89
CA ILE A 794 22.25 5.49 7.34
C ILE A 794 20.77 5.44 6.92
N SER A 795 20.03 6.55 7.08
CA SER A 795 18.65 6.65 6.63
C SER A 795 18.54 6.44 5.12
N LEU A 796 19.45 7.00 4.32
CA LEU A 796 19.45 6.81 2.87
C LEU A 796 19.59 5.32 2.49
N VAL A 797 20.48 4.58 3.15
CA VAL A 797 20.62 3.13 2.93
C VAL A 797 19.30 2.41 3.23
N ILE A 798 18.63 2.74 4.35
CA ILE A 798 17.35 2.11 4.69
C ILE A 798 16.25 2.52 3.71
N MET A 799 16.20 3.79 3.27
CA MET A 799 15.26 4.24 2.24
C MET A 799 15.44 3.46 0.94
N VAL A 800 16.68 3.24 0.49
CA VAL A 800 16.95 2.43 -0.71
C VAL A 800 16.49 0.98 -0.52
N LEU A 801 16.66 0.39 0.67
CA LEU A 801 16.14 -0.95 0.96
C LEU A 801 14.61 -0.99 0.92
N ILE A 802 13.94 0.00 1.49
CA ILE A 802 12.47 0.13 1.44
C ILE A 802 12.00 0.29 -0.01
N TYR A 803 12.63 1.18 -0.77
CA TYR A 803 12.30 1.38 -2.18
C TYR A 803 12.46 0.08 -2.97
N ARG A 804 13.58 -0.63 -2.79
CA ARG A 804 13.79 -1.95 -3.41
C ARG A 804 12.70 -2.97 -3.04
N SER A 805 12.20 -2.94 -1.81
CA SER A 805 11.06 -3.77 -1.41
C SER A 805 9.79 -3.43 -2.19
N PHE A 806 9.50 -2.14 -2.40
CA PHE A 806 8.34 -1.74 -3.22
C PHE A 806 8.53 -2.09 -4.71
N THR A 807 9.75 -2.06 -5.24
CA THR A 807 10.02 -2.37 -6.66
C THR A 807 9.69 -3.79 -7.09
N TYR A 808 9.43 -4.71 -6.15
CA TYR A 808 8.88 -6.02 -6.48
C TYR A 808 7.43 -5.93 -7.00
N SER A 809 6.65 -4.94 -6.55
CA SER A 809 5.23 -4.75 -6.92
C SER A 809 4.94 -3.45 -7.67
N PHE A 810 5.81 -2.44 -7.55
CA PHE A 810 5.58 -1.10 -8.06
C PHE A 810 6.88 -0.55 -8.64
N SER A 811 6.97 -0.39 -9.97
CA SER A 811 8.09 0.27 -10.63
C SER A 811 7.81 1.76 -10.77
N TYR A 812 8.57 2.60 -10.09
CA TYR A 812 8.53 4.06 -10.23
C TYR A 812 9.90 4.62 -9.84
N ASP A 813 10.17 5.88 -10.15
CA ASP A 813 11.47 6.48 -9.89
C ASP A 813 11.74 6.70 -8.39
N PHE A 814 13.00 6.55 -7.99
CA PHE A 814 13.41 6.83 -6.62
C PHE A 814 13.46 8.35 -6.37
N GLU A 815 12.48 8.85 -5.62
CA GLU A 815 12.43 10.25 -5.20
C GLU A 815 12.84 10.42 -3.73
N LEU A 816 13.72 11.39 -3.48
CA LEU A 816 14.13 11.72 -2.11
C LEU A 816 13.05 12.55 -1.40
N PRO A 817 12.65 12.19 -0.16
CA PRO A 817 11.63 12.93 0.59
C PRO A 817 12.24 14.19 1.22
N TRP A 818 12.51 15.21 0.39
CA TRP A 818 13.17 16.45 0.80
C TRP A 818 12.44 17.17 1.94
N THR A 819 11.11 17.15 1.91
CA THR A 819 10.27 17.71 2.98
C THR A 819 10.57 17.03 4.31
N SER A 820 10.50 15.71 4.39
CA SER A 820 10.80 14.93 5.61
C SER A 820 12.24 15.13 6.08
N ILE A 821 13.21 15.22 5.16
CA ILE A 821 14.62 15.49 5.50
C ILE A 821 14.75 16.87 6.15
N LEU A 822 14.12 17.90 5.56
CA LEU A 822 14.15 19.26 6.10
C LEU A 822 13.46 19.34 7.47
N TYR A 823 12.30 18.68 7.62
CA TYR A 823 11.60 18.58 8.91
C TYR A 823 12.47 17.93 9.98
N VAL A 824 13.17 16.84 9.68
CA VAL A 824 14.05 16.17 10.65
C VAL A 824 15.23 17.03 11.05
N ILE A 825 15.87 17.70 10.08
CA ILE A 825 16.98 18.60 10.36
C ILE A 825 16.53 19.67 11.36
N ALA A 826 15.39 20.33 11.08
CA ALA A 826 14.82 21.34 11.98
C ALA A 826 14.44 20.74 13.35
N ALA A 827 13.72 19.62 13.35
CA ALA A 827 13.23 18.97 14.57
C ALA A 827 14.37 18.53 15.50
N VAL A 828 15.47 18.00 14.96
CA VAL A 828 16.65 17.61 15.76
C VAL A 828 17.22 18.81 16.52
N PHE A 829 17.42 19.95 15.84
CA PHE A 829 17.97 21.14 16.52
C PHE A 829 16.98 21.72 17.53
N VAL A 830 15.68 21.75 17.22
CA VAL A 830 14.63 22.21 18.14
C VAL A 830 14.57 21.32 19.38
N ILE A 831 14.46 20.00 19.21
CA ILE A 831 14.33 19.04 20.33
C ILE A 831 15.59 19.03 21.18
N VAL A 832 16.79 19.03 20.59
CA VAL A 832 18.06 19.06 21.35
C VAL A 832 18.16 20.36 22.15
N SER A 833 17.82 21.51 21.55
CA SER A 833 17.86 22.81 22.21
C SER A 833 16.85 22.90 23.36
N LEU A 834 15.60 22.48 23.15
CA LEU A 834 14.58 22.43 24.19
C LEU A 834 14.96 21.48 25.34
N SER A 835 15.49 20.30 25.00
CA SER A 835 15.93 19.30 25.98
C SER A 835 17.07 19.85 26.85
N MET A 836 18.06 20.49 26.23
CA MET A 836 19.17 21.11 26.95
C MET A 836 18.72 22.32 27.77
N TYR A 837 17.82 23.15 27.25
CA TYR A 837 17.26 24.28 27.98
C TYR A 837 16.53 23.82 29.25
N TYR A 838 15.63 22.85 29.13
CA TYR A 838 14.92 22.26 30.25
C TYR A 838 15.89 21.68 31.30
N ALA A 839 16.86 20.88 30.85
CA ALA A 839 17.83 20.27 31.74
C ALA A 839 18.72 21.33 32.44
N SER A 840 19.06 22.42 31.75
CA SER A 840 19.85 23.53 32.29
C SER A 840 19.10 24.32 33.37
N ILE A 841 17.79 24.55 33.20
CA ILE A 841 16.95 25.19 34.23
C ILE A 841 16.97 24.36 35.53
N LYS A 842 16.84 23.03 35.39
CA LYS A 842 16.85 22.11 36.53
C LYS A 842 18.19 22.13 37.28
N VAL A 843 19.30 22.30 36.56
CA VAL A 843 20.63 22.47 37.16
C VAL A 843 20.79 23.86 37.78
N LYS A 844 20.24 24.92 37.18
CA LYS A 844 20.34 26.30 37.70
C LYS A 844 19.72 26.46 39.09
N LYS A 845 18.61 25.76 39.36
CA LYS A 845 17.92 25.75 40.65
C LYS A 845 18.65 24.95 41.74
N ALA A 846 19.70 24.19 41.40
CA ALA A 846 20.46 23.44 42.39
C ALA A 846 21.49 24.34 43.11
N ASN A 847 21.58 24.19 44.43
CA ASN A 847 22.58 24.86 45.25
C ASN A 847 23.99 24.43 44.84
N ILE A 848 24.88 25.39 44.59
CA ILE A 848 26.26 25.16 44.16
C ILE A 848 27.03 24.36 45.21
N ILE A 849 26.80 24.65 46.50
CA ILE A 849 27.46 23.97 47.62
C ILE A 849 27.00 22.50 47.68
N ASP A 850 25.70 22.23 47.55
CA ASP A 850 25.17 20.86 47.59
C ASP A 850 25.59 20.04 46.36
N ALA A 851 25.68 20.68 45.19
CA ALA A 851 26.20 20.04 43.98
C ALA A 851 27.70 19.70 44.06
N LEU A 852 28.47 20.44 44.87
CA LEU A 852 29.87 20.16 45.17
C LEU A 852 30.03 19.15 46.33
N LYS A 853 29.12 19.15 47.32
CA LYS A 853 29.12 18.24 48.49
C LYS A 853 28.57 16.84 48.23
N GLN A 854 27.96 16.56 47.07
CA GLN A 854 27.38 15.26 46.71
C GLN A 854 28.36 14.04 46.67
N GLU A 855 29.58 14.17 47.21
CA GLU A 855 30.49 13.06 47.52
C GLU A 855 30.18 12.35 48.86
N ASN A 856 29.35 12.93 49.75
CA ASN A 856 29.24 12.46 51.14
C ASN A 856 27.98 11.69 51.57
N LEU A 857 27.18 11.12 50.64
CA LEU A 857 26.12 10.15 50.98
C LEU A 857 26.22 8.87 50.15
#